data_AF-A0A4S4CXS0-F1
#
_entry.id   AF-A0A4S4CXS0-F1
#
_cell.length_a   1.000
_cell.length_b   1.000
_cell.length_c   1.000
_cell.angle_alpha   90.00
_cell.angle_beta   90.00
_cell.angle_gamma   90.00
#
_symmetry.space_group_name_H-M   'P 1'
#
loop_
_entity.id
_entity.type
_entity.pdbx_description
1 polymer ?
#
loop_
_entity_poly.entity_id
_entity_poly.type
_entity_poly.pdbx_seq_one_letter_code
_entity_poly.pdbx_strand_id
1 'polypeptide(L)'
;MVIYDPASSVLPKTFISLLIITGLVLTMNGQEFTIEEATIREIQQAFADNKLTSRQLVDFYLNRIQELNPVLRGVVEVNPDARDLADEADREKQSNGGSLGDLHGIPLLVKDTIGTKDKMNTTAGSYALIGSEVARDAGVVERLRKAGAVILGKASLSEWYRIRSINGVPNGWCARSGQGVNPYITSGSPCGSSSGSAISVAANMVAVSLGTETHSSIICPSDHNSVVGLKPTIGLTSRAGVIPCAPRWDTIGPICRTVEDAVYVLDVIAGFDPRDDEATREGSQFIPEGGYKQFLKNEGLKGKRLGVVRSPFVDKLHDSAIAASFEDHLSTLRKRGAIVVDNLHIANIDEILDPHRSGELMVMATDFKISVNAYLKELITSPVRSLTDIITFNQNNPELEKLAEYGQQTFIEAEESTGIGEKEIQVLENLEKLSKEGFEKLMKENDLDALVTPGSRASPILAIGGYPAITVPAGYDSDGMPFGICFGGLRGTEPKLVEIAYGFEQATKVRRPPCFSTSELSLALFGFNIDTVSSEFPIREATVRDIQIAFHQNKLTSKKLVQFYIREIERLNPVLRAVIEVNPDAIKLARKADLEREANATVSRSLLHGIPILVKDNIATKDKMNTTAGSYALLGSVVPRDAGVVVRLRKAGAIILGKASLSEWAHGRSPKAPSGWCARTGQAVNPYVESQDPCGSSTGSAISVAANLAAISLGTETDGSILCPSSFNSVVGIKPTVGLTAEEVPICRTVSDAAYVLDVIVGYDRHDAVATREASKYIPNGGYVQFLKPDGLRGKRLGISNYLYFGFPKNSGISQLFKQPLQTLRQGGAILVDHIKIPNYETIKDSMFIGEQIAMTAELKLSLNAYLKGLITSPVRSLADIIAFNNKFSDLEKIGEYGQDDFLESEKTNGIGELEKKALLNLTRASKYGFERLMGKYKLDALVTPFAQGSPVLAIGGYPGIIVPAGYDEGGTPYGICFGGLRGSEPKLIEIAYGFEQASKVRKPPSFKP
;
A
#
# COMPACT_ATOMS: atom_id res chain seq x y z
N MET A 1 -57.11 -15.15 37.94
CA MET A 1 -58.14 -16.21 37.82
C MET A 1 -57.50 -17.34 37.04
N VAL A 2 -57.41 -18.50 37.70
CA VAL A 2 -56.69 -19.74 37.33
C VAL A 2 -57.41 -20.38 36.11
N ILE A 3 -56.78 -21.04 35.13
CA ILE A 3 -56.50 -22.49 35.09
C ILE A 3 -55.82 -22.91 33.75
N TYR A 4 -54.65 -23.57 33.90
CA TYR A 4 -54.04 -24.73 33.20
C TYR A 4 -53.59 -24.77 31.71
N ASP A 5 -52.27 -24.98 31.57
CA ASP A 5 -51.45 -25.79 30.62
C ASP A 5 -51.83 -27.31 30.71
N PRO A 6 -51.47 -28.30 29.82
CA PRO A 6 -50.27 -28.41 28.97
C PRO A 6 -50.37 -29.11 27.59
N ALA A 7 -49.39 -28.88 26.70
CA ALA A 7 -48.55 -29.94 26.06
C ALA A 7 -47.78 -29.52 24.78
N SER A 8 -46.50 -29.92 24.73
CA SER A 8 -45.57 -30.09 23.57
C SER A 8 -45.06 -28.81 22.88
N SER A 9 -43.78 -28.59 22.58
CA SER A 9 -42.58 -29.44 22.64
C SER A 9 -41.29 -28.61 22.51
N VAL A 10 -40.31 -28.89 23.39
CA VAL A 10 -38.84 -28.83 23.19
C VAL A 10 -38.22 -27.50 22.72
N LEU A 11 -37.61 -26.79 23.69
CA LEU A 11 -36.40 -25.97 23.49
C LEU A 11 -35.17 -26.89 23.37
N PRO A 12 -34.12 -26.47 22.64
CA PRO A 12 -32.91 -26.17 23.40
C PRO A 12 -32.13 -24.92 22.94
N LYS A 13 -31.37 -24.43 23.92
CA LYS A 13 -30.27 -23.47 23.85
C LYS A 13 -29.31 -23.75 22.67
N THR A 14 -28.89 -22.69 21.98
CA THR A 14 -27.50 -22.34 21.54
C THR A 14 -27.54 -21.52 20.23
N PHE A 15 -26.97 -20.32 20.21
CA PHE A 15 -26.28 -19.78 19.03
C PHE A 15 -25.15 -18.88 19.52
N ILE A 16 -23.97 -19.50 19.66
CA ILE A 16 -22.67 -18.84 19.76
C ILE A 16 -22.35 -18.28 18.37
N SER A 17 -22.03 -16.99 18.30
CA SER A 17 -21.53 -16.33 17.10
C SER A 17 -20.14 -16.86 16.76
N LEU A 18 -20.00 -17.56 15.64
CA LEU A 18 -18.73 -18.06 15.12
C LEU A 18 -18.05 -16.94 14.31
N LEU A 19 -16.88 -16.48 14.76
CA LEU A 19 -15.91 -15.75 13.94
C LEU A 19 -15.39 -16.70 12.85
N ILE A 20 -15.43 -16.29 11.58
CA ILE A 20 -14.72 -16.99 10.51
C ILE A 20 -13.31 -16.42 10.44
N ILE A 21 -12.37 -17.11 11.08
CA ILE A 21 -10.94 -17.07 10.77
C ILE A 21 -10.79 -17.92 9.50
N THR A 22 -10.23 -17.38 8.43
CA THR A 22 -9.87 -18.17 7.23
C THR A 22 -8.61 -18.99 7.50
N GLY A 23 -8.73 -19.99 8.37
CA GLY A 23 -7.88 -21.18 8.32
C GLY A 23 -8.61 -22.21 7.46
N LEU A 24 -7.93 -22.81 6.47
CA LEU A 24 -8.51 -23.92 5.71
C LEU A 24 -8.51 -25.16 6.62
N VAL A 25 -9.59 -25.34 7.39
CA VAL A 25 -9.76 -26.43 8.34
C VAL A 25 -10.33 -27.66 7.65
N LEU A 26 -9.56 -28.76 7.60
CA LEU A 26 -10.03 -30.08 7.16
C LEU A 26 -10.13 -31.01 8.38
N THR A 27 -11.35 -31.35 8.80
CA THR A 27 -11.64 -32.30 9.90
C THR A 27 -11.75 -33.75 9.38
N MET A 28 -11.35 -34.83 10.06
CA MET A 28 -11.77 -35.29 11.40
C MET A 28 -10.86 -36.38 12.02
N ASN A 29 -11.01 -36.56 13.34
CA ASN A 29 -10.41 -37.55 14.27
C ASN A 29 -8.94 -37.34 14.67
N GLY A 30 -8.74 -36.45 15.66
CA GLY A 30 -7.53 -36.37 16.49
C GLY A 30 -6.46 -35.42 15.98
N GLN A 31 -6.56 -34.14 16.37
CA GLN A 31 -5.72 -32.97 16.00
C GLN A 31 -5.75 -32.54 14.53
N GLU A 32 -6.07 -31.26 14.34
CA GLU A 32 -6.18 -30.53 13.07
C GLU A 32 -4.78 -30.11 12.58
N PHE A 33 -4.42 -30.37 11.31
CA PHE A 33 -3.15 -29.91 10.74
C PHE A 33 -3.28 -28.45 10.27
N THR A 34 -2.33 -27.60 10.67
CA THR A 34 -2.26 -26.20 10.27
C THR A 34 -0.96 -25.96 9.52
N ILE A 35 -1.01 -25.25 8.38
CA ILE A 35 0.18 -24.95 7.57
C ILE A 35 1.09 -23.92 8.28
N GLU A 36 0.50 -22.97 9.01
CA GLU A 36 1.25 -21.96 9.76
C GLU A 36 2.16 -22.61 10.80
N GLU A 37 3.43 -22.20 10.82
CA GLU A 37 4.50 -22.75 11.66
C GLU A 37 4.81 -24.25 11.45
N ALA A 38 4.19 -24.94 10.48
CA ALA A 38 4.48 -26.35 10.22
C ALA A 38 5.94 -26.55 9.78
N THR A 39 6.56 -27.63 10.27
CA THR A 39 7.91 -28.05 9.89
C THR A 39 7.89 -28.83 8.57
N ILE A 40 9.05 -29.00 7.93
CA ILE A 40 9.21 -29.84 6.73
C ILE A 40 8.70 -31.26 7.01
N ARG A 41 9.02 -31.83 8.20
CA ARG A 41 8.56 -33.18 8.57
C ARG A 41 7.03 -33.25 8.64
N GLU A 42 6.39 -32.27 9.28
CA GLU A 42 4.93 -32.23 9.42
C GLU A 42 4.25 -32.04 8.06
N ILE A 43 4.81 -31.19 7.19
CA ILE A 43 4.34 -30.99 5.82
C ILE A 43 4.48 -32.28 5.00
N GLN A 44 5.64 -32.95 5.06
CA GLN A 44 5.84 -34.22 4.36
C GLN A 44 4.91 -35.32 4.88
N GLN A 45 4.63 -35.36 6.18
CA GLN A 45 3.65 -36.28 6.73
C GLN A 45 2.24 -35.94 6.24
N ALA A 46 1.86 -34.66 6.18
CA ALA A 46 0.57 -34.23 5.63
C ALA A 46 0.44 -34.54 4.13
N PHE A 47 1.53 -34.46 3.37
CA PHE A 47 1.59 -34.96 2.00
C PHE A 47 1.36 -36.48 2.00
N ALA A 48 2.13 -37.27 2.76
CA ALA A 48 2.00 -38.73 2.79
C ALA A 48 0.58 -39.20 3.16
N ASP A 49 -0.05 -38.52 4.11
CA ASP A 49 -1.43 -38.77 4.55
C ASP A 49 -2.50 -38.28 3.56
N ASN A 50 -2.11 -37.62 2.46
CA ASN A 50 -2.98 -36.93 1.50
C ASN A 50 -3.90 -35.87 2.15
N LYS A 51 -3.46 -35.26 3.24
CA LYS A 51 -4.14 -34.14 3.92
C LYS A 51 -3.80 -32.78 3.30
N LEU A 52 -2.66 -32.73 2.60
CA LEU A 52 -2.16 -31.54 1.92
C LEU A 52 -1.52 -31.98 0.60
N THR A 53 -1.59 -31.14 -0.43
CA THR A 53 -0.81 -31.29 -1.66
C THR A 53 0.21 -30.15 -1.80
N SER A 54 1.26 -30.36 -2.59
CA SER A 54 2.27 -29.33 -2.92
C SER A 54 1.58 -28.09 -3.50
N ARG A 55 0.61 -28.29 -4.40
CA ARG A 55 -0.19 -27.20 -4.97
C ARG A 55 -0.93 -26.38 -3.91
N GLN A 56 -1.58 -27.04 -2.96
CA GLN A 56 -2.29 -26.36 -1.87
C GLN A 56 -1.33 -25.58 -0.97
N LEU A 57 -0.15 -26.13 -0.69
CA LEU A 57 0.88 -25.47 0.09
C LEU A 57 1.44 -24.23 -0.62
N VAL A 58 1.70 -24.34 -1.93
CA VAL A 58 2.11 -23.19 -2.76
C VAL A 58 1.03 -22.12 -2.81
N ASP A 59 -0.23 -22.51 -3.02
CA ASP A 59 -1.34 -21.54 -3.03
C ASP A 59 -1.50 -20.82 -1.68
N PHE A 60 -1.31 -21.52 -0.56
CA PHE A 60 -1.28 -20.92 0.77
C PHE A 60 -0.19 -19.83 0.87
N TYR A 61 1.06 -20.17 0.53
CA TYR A 61 2.16 -19.22 0.63
C TYR A 61 2.05 -18.05 -0.36
N LEU A 62 1.54 -18.29 -1.57
CA LEU A 62 1.30 -17.22 -2.54
C LEU A 62 0.24 -16.22 -2.03
N ASN A 63 -0.82 -16.71 -1.39
CA ASN A 63 -1.82 -15.84 -0.75
C ASN A 63 -1.18 -15.06 0.40
N ARG A 64 -0.34 -15.71 1.22
CA ARG A 64 0.35 -15.03 2.32
C ARG A 64 1.32 -13.95 1.84
N ILE A 65 2.07 -14.22 0.76
CA ILE A 65 2.91 -13.23 0.09
C ILE A 65 2.06 -12.07 -0.41
N GLN A 66 0.93 -12.34 -1.06
CA GLN A 66 0.03 -11.29 -1.55
C GLN A 66 -0.49 -10.38 -0.42
N GLU A 67 -0.81 -10.95 0.74
CA GLU A 67 -1.30 -10.21 1.90
C GLU A 67 -0.22 -9.40 2.60
N LEU A 68 0.96 -10.00 2.82
CA LEU A 68 1.98 -9.45 3.70
C LEU A 68 3.11 -8.71 2.97
N ASN A 69 3.47 -9.15 1.78
CA ASN A 69 4.66 -8.64 1.10
C ASN A 69 4.57 -7.14 0.70
N PRO A 70 3.40 -6.56 0.40
CA PRO A 70 3.31 -5.10 0.19
C PRO A 70 3.78 -4.28 1.39
N VAL A 71 3.62 -4.84 2.60
CA VAL A 71 4.03 -4.27 3.88
C VAL A 71 5.49 -4.63 4.18
N LEU A 72 5.77 -5.93 4.20
CA LEU A 72 7.01 -6.48 4.72
C LEU A 72 8.18 -6.45 3.72
N ARG A 73 7.87 -6.44 2.42
CA ARG A 73 8.84 -6.42 1.31
C ARG A 73 9.92 -7.51 1.42
N GLY A 74 9.50 -8.69 1.88
CA GLY A 74 10.37 -9.86 2.02
C GLY A 74 10.66 -10.59 0.70
N VAL A 75 9.82 -10.43 -0.32
CA VAL A 75 9.89 -11.10 -1.62
C VAL A 75 10.02 -10.04 -2.71
N VAL A 76 11.03 -10.15 -3.57
CA VAL A 76 11.21 -9.22 -4.71
C VAL A 76 10.48 -9.70 -5.95
N GLU A 77 10.37 -11.02 -6.15
CA GLU A 77 9.77 -11.61 -7.35
C GLU A 77 9.22 -13.00 -7.03
N VAL A 78 8.03 -13.32 -7.53
CA VAL A 78 7.42 -14.64 -7.38
C VAL A 78 7.64 -15.43 -8.68
N ASN A 79 7.91 -16.73 -8.58
CA ASN A 79 8.03 -17.58 -9.75
C ASN A 79 6.66 -17.77 -10.40
N PRO A 80 6.43 -17.29 -11.63
CA PRO A 80 5.13 -17.45 -12.29
C PRO A 80 4.77 -18.91 -12.53
N ASP A 81 5.75 -19.80 -12.60
CA ASP A 81 5.58 -21.23 -12.84
C ASP A 81 5.48 -22.05 -11.52
N ALA A 82 5.49 -21.41 -10.34
CA ALA A 82 5.50 -22.09 -9.04
C ALA A 82 4.34 -23.09 -8.86
N ARG A 83 3.15 -22.74 -9.36
CA ARG A 83 1.95 -23.60 -9.30
C ARG A 83 2.10 -24.83 -10.18
N ASP A 84 2.63 -24.66 -11.38
CA ASP A 84 2.83 -25.76 -12.33
C ASP A 84 3.93 -26.71 -11.84
N LEU A 85 4.99 -26.18 -11.23
CA LEU A 85 6.04 -26.96 -10.56
C LEU A 85 5.47 -27.75 -9.36
N ALA A 86 4.54 -27.15 -8.61
CA ALA A 86 3.87 -27.84 -7.51
C ALA A 86 2.94 -28.95 -8.00
N ASP A 87 2.20 -28.70 -9.08
CA ASP A 87 1.34 -29.70 -9.71
C ASP A 87 2.17 -30.87 -10.29
N GLU A 88 3.39 -30.60 -10.79
CA GLU A 88 4.33 -31.66 -11.21
C GLU A 88 4.83 -32.47 -10.01
N ALA A 89 5.25 -31.82 -8.92
CA ALA A 89 5.65 -32.53 -7.71
C ALA A 89 4.52 -33.43 -7.16
N ASP A 90 3.27 -32.97 -7.23
CA ASP A 90 2.10 -33.76 -6.86
C ASP A 90 1.88 -34.97 -7.79
N ARG A 91 2.11 -34.82 -9.11
CA ARG A 91 2.07 -35.93 -10.08
C ARG A 91 3.17 -36.96 -9.85
N GLU A 92 4.41 -36.51 -9.64
CA GLU A 92 5.57 -37.37 -9.38
C GLU A 92 5.37 -38.22 -8.11
N LYS A 93 4.73 -37.65 -7.09
CA LYS A 93 4.35 -38.39 -5.88
C LYS A 93 3.35 -39.51 -6.17
N GLN A 94 2.37 -39.25 -7.04
CA GLN A 94 1.35 -40.25 -7.39
C GLN A 94 1.91 -41.37 -8.27
N SER A 95 2.85 -41.07 -9.17
CA SER A 95 3.41 -42.03 -10.11
C SER A 95 4.50 -42.92 -9.52
N ASN A 96 5.30 -42.43 -8.56
CA ASN A 96 6.49 -43.14 -8.09
C ASN A 96 6.27 -44.10 -6.91
N GLY A 97 5.09 -44.13 -6.26
CA GLY A 97 4.76 -45.14 -5.23
C GLY A 97 5.68 -45.23 -3.98
N GLY A 98 6.66 -44.32 -3.82
CA GLY A 98 7.71 -44.23 -2.78
C GLY A 98 9.12 -44.46 -3.38
N SER A 99 10.21 -43.72 -3.11
CA SER A 99 10.68 -42.81 -2.05
C SER A 99 11.12 -41.46 -2.65
N LEU A 100 10.46 -40.36 -2.28
CA LEU A 100 10.82 -39.01 -2.73
C LEU A 100 11.79 -38.34 -1.73
N GLY A 101 12.52 -37.31 -2.17
CA GLY A 101 13.41 -36.55 -1.29
C GLY A 101 12.64 -35.77 -0.22
N ASP A 102 13.29 -35.46 0.92
CA ASP A 102 12.63 -34.78 2.05
C ASP A 102 12.14 -33.36 1.71
N LEU A 103 12.66 -32.74 0.64
CA LEU A 103 12.21 -31.44 0.13
C LEU A 103 11.23 -31.56 -1.03
N HIS A 104 10.79 -32.75 -1.40
CA HIS A 104 9.88 -32.96 -2.52
C HIS A 104 8.56 -32.22 -2.31
N GLY A 105 8.21 -31.31 -3.22
CA GLY A 105 7.02 -30.46 -3.12
C GLY A 105 7.09 -29.36 -2.08
N ILE A 106 8.22 -29.18 -1.37
CA ILE A 106 8.39 -28.10 -0.39
C ILE A 106 8.73 -26.79 -1.13
N PRO A 107 7.92 -25.72 -0.96
CA PRO A 107 8.22 -24.42 -1.56
C PRO A 107 9.26 -23.65 -0.74
N LEU A 108 10.24 -23.06 -1.44
CA LEU A 108 11.27 -22.23 -0.84
C LEU A 108 11.56 -20.96 -1.64
N LEU A 109 12.02 -19.92 -0.95
CA LEU A 109 12.57 -18.72 -1.57
C LEU A 109 14.09 -18.79 -1.62
N VAL A 110 14.69 -18.35 -2.72
CA VAL A 110 16.14 -18.12 -2.80
C VAL A 110 16.40 -16.62 -2.80
N LYS A 111 17.44 -16.14 -2.10
CA LYS A 111 17.84 -14.73 -2.17
C LYS A 111 18.05 -14.29 -3.62
N ASP A 112 17.68 -13.07 -3.97
CA ASP A 112 17.76 -12.50 -5.35
C ASP A 112 19.19 -12.34 -5.92
N THR A 113 20.18 -12.93 -5.26
CA THR A 113 21.55 -13.10 -5.77
C THR A 113 21.80 -14.51 -6.32
N ILE A 114 20.90 -15.47 -6.03
CA ILE A 114 21.05 -16.88 -6.41
C ILE A 114 20.37 -17.10 -7.77
N GLY A 115 21.15 -17.41 -8.80
CA GLY A 115 20.70 -17.60 -10.18
C GLY A 115 19.74 -18.79 -10.37
N THR A 116 18.69 -18.56 -11.15
CA THR A 116 17.73 -19.60 -11.57
C THR A 116 17.36 -19.38 -13.04
N LYS A 117 17.16 -20.46 -13.80
CA LYS A 117 16.61 -20.45 -15.17
C LYS A 117 15.09 -20.33 -15.23
N ASP A 118 14.42 -20.22 -14.08
CA ASP A 118 13.00 -19.84 -14.02
C ASP A 118 12.75 -18.48 -14.69
N LYS A 119 11.48 -18.17 -14.97
CA LYS A 119 11.04 -16.87 -15.50
C LYS A 119 11.05 -15.77 -14.43
N MET A 120 12.21 -15.57 -13.82
CA MET A 120 12.48 -14.56 -12.79
C MET A 120 13.85 -13.93 -13.01
N ASN A 121 14.04 -12.70 -12.52
CA ASN A 121 15.34 -12.04 -12.59
C ASN A 121 16.25 -12.46 -11.42
N THR A 122 17.56 -12.24 -11.56
CA THR A 122 18.54 -12.38 -10.46
C THR A 122 19.40 -11.12 -10.47
N THR A 123 19.12 -10.18 -9.56
CA THR A 123 19.56 -8.78 -9.74
C THR A 123 20.29 -8.17 -8.56
N ALA A 124 20.51 -8.92 -7.47
CA ALA A 124 21.05 -8.37 -6.23
C ALA A 124 20.28 -7.14 -5.73
N GLY A 125 18.98 -7.04 -6.05
CA GLY A 125 18.12 -5.91 -5.68
C GLY A 125 18.22 -4.64 -6.55
N SER A 126 19.13 -4.60 -7.53
CA SER A 126 19.37 -3.43 -8.40
C SER A 126 18.62 -3.53 -9.74
N TYR A 127 18.24 -2.38 -10.31
CA TYR A 127 17.64 -2.31 -11.64
C TYR A 127 18.66 -2.51 -12.77
N ALA A 128 19.96 -2.36 -12.51
CA ALA A 128 21.02 -2.52 -13.50
C ALA A 128 21.05 -3.92 -14.14
N LEU A 129 20.53 -4.93 -13.44
CA LEU A 129 20.51 -6.33 -13.87
C LEU A 129 19.12 -6.82 -14.33
N ILE A 130 18.13 -5.93 -14.44
CA ILE A 130 16.83 -6.31 -15.01
C ILE A 130 17.00 -6.69 -16.48
N GLY A 131 16.48 -7.86 -16.85
CA GLY A 131 16.64 -8.41 -18.20
C GLY A 131 17.96 -9.16 -18.42
N SER A 132 18.79 -9.32 -17.39
CA SER A 132 19.94 -10.22 -17.44
C SER A 132 19.49 -11.68 -17.43
N GLU A 133 20.10 -12.52 -18.27
CA GLU A 133 19.82 -13.96 -18.35
C GLU A 133 21.02 -14.77 -17.84
N VAL A 134 20.80 -15.55 -16.79
CA VAL A 134 21.81 -16.49 -16.27
C VAL A 134 22.01 -17.65 -17.24
N ALA A 135 23.23 -18.16 -17.33
CA ALA A 135 23.53 -19.29 -18.22
C ALA A 135 22.91 -20.62 -17.76
N ARG A 136 22.66 -20.77 -16.46
CA ARG A 136 22.23 -22.00 -15.80
C ARG A 136 21.72 -21.71 -14.38
N ASP A 137 21.08 -22.69 -13.75
CA ASP A 137 20.77 -22.64 -12.32
C ASP A 137 22.06 -22.57 -11.48
N ALA A 138 21.99 -21.88 -10.33
CA ALA A 138 23.06 -21.95 -9.34
C ALA A 138 23.22 -23.38 -8.80
N GLY A 139 24.42 -23.75 -8.34
CA GLY A 139 24.70 -25.12 -7.89
C GLY A 139 23.77 -25.61 -6.77
N VAL A 140 23.42 -24.71 -5.84
CA VAL A 140 22.44 -24.99 -4.78
C VAL A 140 21.01 -25.17 -5.32
N VAL A 141 20.61 -24.43 -6.37
CA VAL A 141 19.29 -24.56 -7.00
C VAL A 141 19.17 -25.88 -7.75
N GLU A 142 20.22 -26.29 -8.47
CA GLU A 142 20.24 -27.59 -9.16
C GLU A 142 20.05 -28.74 -8.17
N ARG A 143 20.66 -28.66 -6.99
CA ARG A 143 20.50 -29.64 -5.91
C ARG A 143 19.09 -29.63 -5.32
N LEU A 144 18.53 -28.45 -5.07
CA LEU A 144 17.14 -28.30 -4.60
C LEU A 144 16.15 -28.90 -5.58
N ARG A 145 16.30 -28.66 -6.89
CA ARG A 145 15.45 -29.26 -7.92
C ARG A 145 15.56 -30.78 -7.97
N LYS A 146 16.78 -31.32 -7.86
CA LYS A 146 17.00 -32.78 -7.78
C LYS A 146 16.34 -33.40 -6.54
N ALA A 147 16.19 -32.63 -5.46
CA ALA A 147 15.46 -33.04 -4.27
C ALA A 147 13.93 -32.84 -4.37
N GLY A 148 13.42 -32.36 -5.51
CA GLY A 148 11.99 -32.13 -5.77
C GLY A 148 11.44 -30.83 -5.16
N ALA A 149 12.29 -29.91 -4.71
CA ALA A 149 11.84 -28.66 -4.10
C ALA A 149 11.25 -27.70 -5.15
N VAL A 150 10.25 -26.92 -4.72
CA VAL A 150 9.60 -25.91 -5.56
C VAL A 150 10.23 -24.55 -5.28
N ILE A 151 10.87 -23.95 -6.29
CA ILE A 151 11.39 -22.58 -6.17
C ILE A 151 10.21 -21.61 -6.29
N LEU A 152 9.73 -21.10 -5.16
CA LEU A 152 8.55 -20.25 -5.07
C LEU A 152 8.81 -18.83 -5.60
N GLY A 153 10.04 -18.35 -5.48
CA GLY A 153 10.37 -16.96 -5.80
C GLY A 153 11.76 -16.53 -5.34
N LYS A 154 12.01 -15.23 -5.47
CA LYS A 154 13.22 -14.53 -5.03
C LYS A 154 12.93 -13.73 -3.76
N ALA A 155 13.69 -13.99 -2.70
CA ALA A 155 13.67 -13.18 -1.50
C ALA A 155 14.44 -11.87 -1.69
N SER A 156 13.92 -10.78 -1.12
CA SER A 156 14.57 -9.47 -1.09
C SER A 156 15.86 -9.48 -0.25
N LEU A 157 16.66 -8.43 -0.38
CA LEU A 157 17.95 -8.28 0.28
C LEU A 157 18.30 -6.81 0.51
N SER A 158 19.37 -6.57 1.27
CA SER A 158 20.10 -5.30 1.19
C SER A 158 20.89 -5.26 -0.11
N GLU A 159 20.66 -4.23 -0.92
CA GLU A 159 21.17 -4.15 -2.29
C GLU A 159 22.67 -4.38 -2.36
N TRP A 160 23.10 -5.26 -3.27
CA TRP A 160 24.51 -5.62 -3.45
C TRP A 160 25.23 -5.94 -2.12
N TYR A 161 24.58 -6.65 -1.19
CA TYR A 161 25.16 -6.99 0.11
C TYR A 161 25.48 -5.78 1.02
N ARG A 162 25.01 -4.58 0.66
CA ARG A 162 25.44 -3.25 1.14
C ARG A 162 26.81 -2.79 0.64
N ILE A 163 27.52 -3.59 -0.15
CA ILE A 163 28.85 -3.21 -0.68
C ILE A 163 28.79 -2.12 -1.74
N ARG A 164 27.59 -1.72 -2.21
CA ARG A 164 27.41 -0.48 -2.98
C ARG A 164 27.90 0.73 -2.20
N SER A 165 27.48 0.82 -0.94
CA SER A 165 27.81 1.91 -0.03
C SER A 165 27.55 1.45 1.39
N ILE A 166 28.61 1.04 2.09
CA ILE A 166 28.49 0.38 3.40
C ILE A 166 27.85 1.32 4.44
N ASN A 167 28.15 2.61 4.37
CA ASN A 167 27.59 3.62 5.26
C ASN A 167 26.26 4.21 4.76
N GLY A 168 25.88 3.94 3.51
CA GLY A 168 24.71 4.54 2.89
C GLY A 168 23.51 3.60 2.78
N VAL A 169 23.70 2.38 2.27
CA VAL A 169 22.57 1.44 2.02
C VAL A 169 22.04 0.88 3.34
N PRO A 170 20.75 1.12 3.67
CA PRO A 170 20.14 0.57 4.89
C PRO A 170 20.02 -0.95 4.83
N ASN A 171 20.12 -1.59 6.00
CA ASN A 171 19.78 -3.00 6.14
C ASN A 171 18.33 -3.26 5.69
N GLY A 172 18.18 -4.15 4.72
CA GLY A 172 16.91 -4.58 4.15
C GLY A 172 16.40 -3.74 2.99
N TRP A 173 17.11 -2.71 2.56
CA TRP A 173 16.71 -1.88 1.43
C TRP A 173 17.33 -2.33 0.12
N CYS A 174 16.54 -2.36 -0.96
CA CYS A 174 17.04 -2.32 -2.33
C CYS A 174 16.13 -1.53 -3.27
N ALA A 175 16.66 -1.06 -4.40
CA ALA A 175 15.92 -0.24 -5.35
C ALA A 175 14.65 -0.94 -5.87
N ARG A 176 14.72 -2.26 -6.13
CA ARG A 176 13.59 -3.03 -6.68
C ARG A 176 12.42 -3.23 -5.73
N SER A 177 12.69 -3.46 -4.44
CA SER A 177 11.64 -3.83 -3.47
C SER A 177 11.35 -2.76 -2.42
N GLY A 178 12.21 -1.75 -2.28
CA GLY A 178 12.16 -0.77 -1.19
C GLY A 178 12.75 -1.32 0.11
N GLN A 179 12.31 -0.75 1.24
CA GLN A 179 12.82 -1.09 2.58
C GLN A 179 12.08 -2.30 3.16
N GLY A 180 12.75 -3.44 3.30
CA GLY A 180 12.27 -4.58 4.09
C GLY A 180 11.91 -4.18 5.52
N VAL A 181 10.80 -4.70 6.04
CA VAL A 181 10.27 -4.38 7.37
C VAL A 181 10.30 -5.63 8.24
N ASN A 182 10.80 -5.50 9.47
CA ASN A 182 10.80 -6.60 10.44
C ASN A 182 9.34 -6.94 10.84
N PRO A 183 8.92 -8.21 10.80
CA PRO A 183 7.54 -8.59 11.04
C PRO A 183 7.11 -8.54 12.52
N TYR A 184 8.04 -8.40 13.47
CA TYR A 184 7.73 -8.26 14.89
C TYR A 184 7.59 -6.80 15.30
N ILE A 185 8.46 -5.92 14.79
CA ILE A 185 8.49 -4.49 15.12
C ILE A 185 8.77 -3.70 13.85
N THR A 186 7.79 -2.93 13.35
CA THR A 186 7.90 -2.25 12.06
C THR A 186 8.98 -1.16 12.00
N SER A 187 9.35 -0.60 13.16
CA SER A 187 10.48 0.35 13.30
C SER A 187 11.83 -0.35 13.49
N GLY A 188 11.83 -1.67 13.72
CA GLY A 188 13.02 -2.46 13.97
C GLY A 188 13.76 -2.80 12.67
N SER A 189 15.09 -2.84 12.74
CA SER A 189 15.89 -3.28 11.61
C SER A 189 15.70 -4.79 11.38
N PRO A 190 15.41 -5.25 10.16
CA PRO A 190 15.42 -6.68 9.85
C PRO A 190 16.85 -7.26 9.73
N CYS A 191 17.88 -6.45 10.02
CA CYS A 191 19.27 -6.68 9.62
C CYS A 191 19.39 -7.05 8.12
N GLY A 192 20.51 -7.62 7.70
CA GLY A 192 20.80 -7.89 6.31
C GLY A 192 22.16 -8.56 6.15
N SER A 193 22.55 -8.95 4.95
CA SER A 193 21.85 -8.64 3.69
C SER A 193 20.73 -9.60 3.30
N SER A 194 20.61 -10.81 3.86
CA SER A 194 19.51 -11.76 3.54
C SER A 194 18.20 -11.44 4.28
N SER A 195 17.85 -10.15 4.33
CA SER A 195 16.69 -9.63 5.06
C SER A 195 15.38 -10.27 4.60
N GLY A 196 15.13 -10.33 3.30
CA GLY A 196 13.89 -10.85 2.75
C GLY A 196 13.69 -12.34 3.01
N SER A 197 14.78 -13.12 3.02
CA SER A 197 14.76 -14.54 3.37
C SER A 197 14.28 -14.73 4.81
N ALA A 198 14.84 -13.98 5.76
CA ALA A 198 14.46 -14.05 7.17
C ALA A 198 13.04 -13.51 7.44
N ILE A 199 12.69 -12.35 6.87
CA ILE A 199 11.34 -11.76 6.97
C ILE A 199 10.28 -12.76 6.47
N SER A 200 10.50 -13.37 5.31
CA SER A 200 9.52 -14.25 4.67
C SER A 200 9.31 -15.53 5.46
N VAL A 201 10.36 -16.13 5.99
CA VAL A 201 10.27 -17.32 6.84
C VAL A 201 9.61 -16.99 8.17
N ALA A 202 9.97 -15.86 8.78
CA ALA A 202 9.41 -15.43 10.05
C ALA A 202 7.89 -15.22 9.98
N ALA A 203 7.42 -14.65 8.88
CA ALA A 203 6.02 -14.26 8.66
C ALA A 203 5.15 -15.35 7.99
N ASN A 204 5.66 -16.58 7.85
CA ASN A 204 5.02 -17.69 7.11
C ASN A 204 4.68 -17.36 5.65
N MET A 205 5.47 -16.50 4.98
CA MET A 205 5.34 -16.29 3.53
C MET A 205 6.01 -17.40 2.71
N VAL A 206 6.82 -18.26 3.35
CA VAL A 206 7.39 -19.46 2.74
C VAL A 206 7.72 -20.51 3.83
N ALA A 207 7.84 -21.79 3.43
CA ALA A 207 8.24 -22.85 4.34
C ALA A 207 9.68 -22.65 4.83
N VAL A 208 10.63 -22.51 3.91
CA VAL A 208 12.06 -22.30 4.17
C VAL A 208 12.67 -21.35 3.12
N SER A 209 13.87 -20.86 3.37
CA SER A 209 14.57 -20.02 2.39
C SER A 209 16.09 -20.21 2.41
N LEU A 210 16.75 -19.74 1.35
CA LEU A 210 18.20 -19.61 1.31
C LEU A 210 18.61 -18.14 1.44
N GLY A 211 19.65 -17.91 2.22
CA GLY A 211 20.41 -16.66 2.28
C GLY A 211 21.85 -16.86 1.80
N THR A 212 22.59 -15.76 1.72
CA THR A 212 24.03 -15.79 1.46
C THR A 212 24.75 -14.93 2.49
N GLU A 213 25.95 -15.35 2.88
CA GLU A 213 26.77 -14.63 3.85
C GLU A 213 28.22 -14.50 3.41
N THR A 214 28.68 -13.26 3.37
CA THR A 214 30.09 -12.84 3.37
C THR A 214 30.50 -12.49 4.79
N HIS A 215 29.69 -11.63 5.41
CA HIS A 215 29.84 -11.15 6.79
C HIS A 215 28.44 -10.94 7.38
N SER A 216 28.06 -11.76 8.37
CA SER A 216 26.79 -11.72 9.14
C SER A 216 25.46 -11.85 8.38
N SER A 217 25.50 -11.90 7.05
CA SER A 217 24.32 -11.74 6.20
C SER A 217 23.30 -12.89 6.19
N ILE A 218 23.52 -14.00 6.90
CA ILE A 218 22.55 -15.06 7.24
C ILE A 218 22.23 -15.00 8.73
N ILE A 219 23.25 -14.99 9.60
CA ILE A 219 23.05 -15.09 11.05
C ILE A 219 22.44 -13.82 11.69
N CYS A 220 22.74 -12.63 11.16
CA CYS A 220 22.20 -11.36 11.66
C CYS A 220 20.72 -11.14 11.29
N PRO A 221 20.27 -11.32 10.04
CA PRO A 221 18.84 -11.24 9.76
C PRO A 221 18.06 -12.35 10.48
N SER A 222 18.68 -13.50 10.76
CA SER A 222 18.01 -14.56 11.54
C SER A 222 17.83 -14.20 13.01
N ASP A 223 18.87 -13.62 13.63
CA ASP A 223 18.87 -13.01 14.96
C ASP A 223 17.71 -12.01 15.13
N HIS A 224 17.61 -11.05 14.21
CA HIS A 224 16.65 -9.96 14.28
C HIS A 224 15.19 -10.36 13.97
N ASN A 225 14.95 -11.44 13.22
CA ASN A 225 13.61 -11.85 12.79
C ASN A 225 13.13 -13.13 13.48
N SER A 226 13.74 -13.53 14.59
CA SER A 226 13.35 -14.71 15.38
C SER A 226 13.30 -16.00 14.54
N VAL A 227 14.26 -16.21 13.64
CA VAL A 227 14.38 -17.44 12.84
C VAL A 227 15.75 -18.07 13.03
N VAL A 228 15.90 -19.32 12.62
CA VAL A 228 17.18 -20.02 12.60
C VAL A 228 17.94 -19.66 11.34
N GLY A 229 19.20 -19.30 11.48
CA GLY A 229 20.12 -19.07 10.37
C GLY A 229 21.36 -19.93 10.54
N LEU A 230 21.66 -20.76 9.55
CA LEU A 230 22.87 -21.60 9.55
C LEU A 230 23.80 -21.09 8.46
N LYS A 231 24.96 -20.57 8.87
CA LYS A 231 26.06 -20.19 8.00
C LYS A 231 27.08 -21.34 7.95
N PRO A 232 27.22 -22.05 6.82
CA PRO A 232 28.18 -23.15 6.73
C PRO A 232 29.64 -22.69 6.77
N THR A 233 30.54 -23.67 6.92
CA THR A 233 31.95 -23.56 6.54
C THR A 233 32.01 -23.17 5.08
N ILE A 234 32.94 -22.26 4.75
CA ILE A 234 33.13 -21.83 3.36
C ILE A 234 33.49 -23.03 2.49
N GLY A 235 32.83 -23.14 1.35
CA GLY A 235 32.99 -24.26 0.44
C GLY A 235 32.09 -25.46 0.75
N LEU A 236 31.40 -25.53 1.89
CA LEU A 236 30.48 -26.64 2.12
C LEU A 236 29.32 -26.66 1.11
N THR A 237 28.89 -25.48 0.66
CA THR A 237 27.85 -25.27 -0.35
C THR A 237 28.43 -24.50 -1.53
N SER A 238 28.07 -24.91 -2.76
CA SER A 238 28.51 -24.26 -3.99
C SER A 238 28.07 -22.79 -4.07
N ARG A 239 29.00 -21.90 -4.45
CA ARG A 239 28.72 -20.50 -4.83
C ARG A 239 28.53 -20.30 -6.33
N ALA A 240 28.65 -21.34 -7.15
CA ALA A 240 28.51 -21.22 -8.59
C ALA A 240 27.12 -20.72 -9.00
N GLY A 241 27.06 -19.72 -9.88
CA GLY A 241 25.81 -19.11 -10.34
C GLY A 241 25.15 -18.15 -9.33
N VAL A 242 25.86 -17.74 -8.29
CA VAL A 242 25.42 -16.70 -7.34
C VAL A 242 26.19 -15.42 -7.62
N ILE A 243 25.52 -14.27 -7.64
CA ILE A 243 26.18 -12.95 -7.75
C ILE A 243 27.16 -12.81 -6.59
N PRO A 244 28.47 -12.70 -6.80
CA PRO A 244 29.44 -12.74 -5.70
C PRO A 244 29.52 -11.40 -4.95
N CYS A 245 29.96 -11.46 -3.69
CA CYS A 245 30.43 -10.31 -2.93
C CYS A 245 31.96 -10.39 -2.79
N ALA A 246 32.43 -11.39 -2.04
CA ALA A 246 33.84 -11.73 -1.94
C ALA A 246 33.93 -13.25 -1.80
N PRO A 247 34.20 -13.99 -2.89
CA PRO A 247 34.14 -15.46 -2.92
C PRO A 247 34.99 -16.17 -1.85
N ARG A 248 35.98 -15.48 -1.26
CA ARG A 248 36.78 -16.00 -0.14
C ARG A 248 36.00 -16.14 1.16
N TRP A 249 34.97 -15.33 1.34
CA TRP A 249 34.10 -15.29 2.52
C TRP A 249 32.66 -15.72 2.24
N ASP A 250 32.24 -15.73 0.97
CA ASP A 250 30.88 -16.08 0.56
C ASP A 250 30.53 -17.55 0.82
N THR A 251 29.35 -17.75 1.41
CA THR A 251 28.69 -19.06 1.55
C THR A 251 27.18 -18.93 1.43
N ILE A 252 26.50 -20.02 1.10
CA ILE A 252 25.04 -20.10 0.97
C ILE A 252 24.55 -20.94 2.15
N GLY A 253 23.48 -20.49 2.82
CA GLY A 253 22.97 -21.23 3.97
C GLY A 253 21.47 -21.10 4.14
N PRO A 254 20.86 -22.05 4.86
CA PRO A 254 19.43 -22.05 5.10
C PRO A 254 19.03 -21.04 6.18
N ILE A 255 17.87 -20.43 5.97
CA ILE A 255 17.15 -19.62 6.96
C ILE A 255 15.76 -20.25 7.11
N CYS A 256 15.43 -20.72 8.32
CA CYS A 256 14.26 -21.55 8.61
C CYS A 256 13.65 -21.20 9.96
N ARG A 257 12.42 -21.64 10.27
CA ARG A 257 11.82 -21.40 11.60
C ARG A 257 12.44 -22.28 12.68
N THR A 258 12.94 -23.46 12.30
CA THR A 258 13.49 -24.46 13.22
C THR A 258 14.89 -24.92 12.80
N VAL A 259 15.67 -25.42 13.78
CA VAL A 259 16.99 -26.04 13.52
C VAL A 259 16.82 -27.31 12.69
N GLU A 260 15.76 -28.07 12.94
CA GLU A 260 15.41 -29.24 12.14
C GLU A 260 15.30 -28.91 10.65
N ASP A 261 14.46 -27.93 10.30
CA ASP A 261 14.26 -27.54 8.91
C ASP A 261 15.54 -27.01 8.25
N ALA A 262 16.35 -26.24 8.99
CA ALA A 262 17.65 -25.77 8.49
C ALA A 262 18.58 -26.94 8.13
N VAL A 263 18.57 -28.01 8.92
CA VAL A 263 19.38 -29.21 8.66
C VAL A 263 18.87 -30.01 7.47
N TYR A 264 17.55 -30.16 7.31
CA TYR A 264 16.96 -30.76 6.11
C TYR A 264 17.38 -30.04 4.84
N VAL A 265 17.42 -28.70 4.86
CA VAL A 265 17.88 -27.91 3.72
C VAL A 265 19.40 -28.04 3.52
N LEU A 266 20.20 -27.99 4.58
CA LEU A 266 21.65 -28.13 4.51
C LEU A 266 22.08 -29.45 3.86
N ASP A 267 21.43 -30.56 4.23
CA ASP A 267 21.69 -31.90 3.65
C ASP A 267 21.54 -31.93 2.13
N VAL A 268 20.60 -31.14 1.59
CA VAL A 268 20.37 -31.07 0.15
C VAL A 268 21.39 -30.19 -0.55
N ILE A 269 21.69 -29.01 0.01
CA ILE A 269 22.51 -28.01 -0.69
C ILE A 269 24.03 -28.22 -0.52
N ALA A 270 24.45 -29.00 0.47
CA ALA A 270 25.87 -29.29 0.71
C ALA A 270 26.47 -30.24 -0.33
N GLY A 271 27.72 -29.97 -0.70
CA GLY A 271 28.56 -30.90 -1.47
C GLY A 271 29.24 -30.31 -2.68
N PHE A 272 30.08 -31.15 -3.27
CA PHE A 272 30.98 -30.81 -4.37
C PHE A 272 30.25 -30.24 -5.58
N ASP A 273 30.83 -29.19 -6.18
CA ASP A 273 30.44 -28.63 -7.46
C ASP A 273 31.71 -28.30 -8.27
N PRO A 274 31.91 -28.92 -9.44
CA PRO A 274 33.11 -28.70 -10.25
C PRO A 274 33.24 -27.27 -10.80
N ARG A 275 32.17 -26.46 -10.76
CA ARG A 275 32.24 -25.03 -11.13
C ARG A 275 32.78 -24.15 -10.00
N ASP A 276 32.86 -24.72 -8.81
CA ASP A 276 33.35 -24.11 -7.58
C ASP A 276 34.31 -25.09 -6.90
N ASP A 277 35.21 -25.63 -7.72
CA ASP A 277 35.99 -26.84 -7.42
C ASP A 277 36.90 -26.66 -6.20
N GLU A 278 37.67 -25.58 -6.15
CA GLU A 278 38.64 -25.34 -5.08
C GLU A 278 37.96 -25.32 -3.70
N ALA A 279 36.91 -24.50 -3.56
CA ALA A 279 36.19 -24.36 -2.29
C ALA A 279 35.39 -25.61 -1.95
N THR A 280 34.65 -26.17 -2.91
CA THR A 280 33.75 -27.29 -2.61
C THR A 280 34.44 -28.63 -2.46
N ARG A 281 35.63 -28.81 -3.04
CA ARG A 281 36.45 -30.01 -2.80
C ARG A 281 36.97 -30.06 -1.37
N GLU A 282 37.43 -28.92 -0.83
CA GLU A 282 37.84 -28.83 0.58
C GLU A 282 36.61 -28.99 1.49
N GLY A 283 35.57 -28.19 1.26
CA GLY A 283 34.37 -28.17 2.11
C GLY A 283 33.65 -29.52 2.18
N SER A 284 33.58 -30.27 1.07
CA SER A 284 32.92 -31.58 1.05
C SER A 284 33.55 -32.62 1.96
N GLN A 285 34.81 -32.45 2.37
CA GLN A 285 35.47 -33.34 3.32
C GLN A 285 34.86 -33.26 4.73
N PHE A 286 34.15 -32.16 5.02
CA PHE A 286 33.47 -31.97 6.29
C PHE A 286 32.05 -32.55 6.31
N ILE A 287 31.53 -33.03 5.18
CA ILE A 287 30.19 -33.63 5.12
C ILE A 287 30.24 -35.00 5.81
N PRO A 288 29.50 -35.21 6.91
CA PRO A 288 29.48 -36.47 7.62
C PRO A 288 28.82 -37.57 6.77
N GLU A 289 29.31 -38.80 6.92
CA GLU A 289 28.66 -39.97 6.33
C GLU A 289 27.23 -40.08 6.86
N GLY A 290 26.24 -40.13 5.95
CA GLY A 290 24.81 -40.15 6.31
C GLY A 290 24.16 -38.77 6.53
N GLY A 291 24.89 -37.67 6.33
CA GLY A 291 24.35 -36.31 6.38
C GLY A 291 24.20 -35.74 7.80
N TYR A 292 23.69 -34.51 7.90
CA TYR A 292 23.60 -33.72 9.12
C TYR A 292 22.38 -34.07 9.98
N LYS A 293 21.30 -34.64 9.43
CA LYS A 293 20.08 -35.01 10.19
C LYS A 293 20.35 -35.90 11.39
N GLN A 294 21.38 -36.76 11.35
CA GLN A 294 21.74 -37.65 12.46
C GLN A 294 22.19 -36.91 13.73
N PHE A 295 22.49 -35.61 13.62
CA PHE A 295 22.92 -34.75 14.72
C PHE A 295 21.76 -33.99 15.39
N LEU A 296 20.51 -34.16 14.94
CA LEU A 296 19.31 -33.62 15.59
C LEU A 296 18.98 -34.40 16.87
N LYS A 297 19.72 -34.13 17.96
CA LYS A 297 19.61 -34.85 19.24
C LYS A 297 19.06 -33.97 20.35
N ASN A 298 17.95 -34.39 20.98
CA ASN A 298 17.36 -33.67 22.12
C ASN A 298 18.36 -33.44 23.27
N GLU A 299 19.25 -34.40 23.52
CA GLU A 299 20.30 -34.32 24.54
C GLU A 299 21.64 -33.81 23.97
N GLY A 300 21.62 -33.07 22.86
CA GLY A 300 22.80 -32.65 22.11
C GLY A 300 23.78 -31.75 22.90
N LEU A 301 23.29 -31.10 23.96
CA LEU A 301 24.09 -30.26 24.86
C LEU A 301 24.94 -31.04 25.87
N LYS A 302 24.61 -32.31 26.14
CA LYS A 302 25.27 -33.10 27.18
C LYS A 302 26.76 -33.30 26.86
N GLY A 303 27.61 -32.85 27.77
CA GLY A 303 29.07 -32.95 27.67
C GLY A 303 29.71 -31.92 26.73
N LYS A 304 28.93 -31.03 26.08
CA LYS A 304 29.48 -30.02 25.18
C LYS A 304 30.18 -28.92 25.94
N ARG A 305 31.36 -28.50 25.46
CA ARG A 305 32.16 -27.42 26.04
C ARG A 305 31.90 -26.12 25.29
N LEU A 306 31.28 -25.16 25.96
CA LEU A 306 30.78 -23.93 25.36
C LEU A 306 31.52 -22.72 25.94
N GLY A 307 32.25 -21.99 25.10
CA GLY A 307 33.01 -20.81 25.52
C GLY A 307 32.18 -19.54 25.50
N VAL A 308 32.38 -18.65 26.47
CA VAL A 308 31.75 -17.31 26.52
C VAL A 308 32.84 -16.25 26.65
N VAL A 309 32.89 -15.35 25.67
CA VAL A 309 33.74 -14.15 25.69
C VAL A 309 32.85 -12.96 26.08
N ARG A 310 33.05 -12.44 27.30
CA ARG A 310 32.22 -11.37 27.86
C ARG A 310 32.51 -10.02 27.22
N SER A 311 33.76 -9.56 27.25
CA SER A 311 34.16 -8.35 26.54
C SER A 311 34.64 -8.70 25.13
N PRO A 312 34.10 -8.08 24.06
CA PRO A 312 33.10 -7.00 24.06
C PRO A 312 31.65 -7.44 23.80
N PHE A 313 31.36 -8.75 23.72
CA PHE A 313 30.08 -9.25 23.21
C PHE A 313 28.90 -9.11 24.17
N VAL A 314 29.14 -9.31 25.46
CA VAL A 314 28.14 -9.24 26.53
C VAL A 314 28.25 -7.90 27.27
N ASP A 315 29.45 -7.44 27.58
CA ASP A 315 29.65 -6.24 28.43
C ASP A 315 29.07 -4.97 27.79
N LYS A 316 29.03 -4.89 26.46
CA LYS A 316 28.42 -3.78 25.71
C LYS A 316 26.89 -3.77 25.74
N LEU A 317 26.24 -4.80 26.27
CA LEU A 317 24.79 -4.86 26.39
C LEU A 317 24.26 -4.13 27.64
N HIS A 318 25.12 -3.81 28.62
CA HIS A 318 24.74 -3.22 29.92
C HIS A 318 23.56 -3.98 30.57
N ASP A 319 22.88 -3.41 31.58
CA ASP A 319 21.73 -4.03 32.29
C ASP A 319 20.46 -4.17 31.41
N SER A 320 20.59 -4.61 30.16
CA SER A 320 19.50 -4.83 29.22
C SER A 320 18.81 -6.17 29.43
N ALA A 321 17.56 -6.27 28.98
CA ALA A 321 16.79 -7.52 28.95
C ALA A 321 17.52 -8.64 28.19
N ILE A 322 18.30 -8.27 27.16
CA ILE A 322 19.12 -9.20 26.37
C ILE A 322 20.23 -9.82 27.24
N ALA A 323 20.95 -9.01 28.02
CA ALA A 323 22.01 -9.50 28.89
C ALA A 323 21.46 -10.46 29.96
N ALA A 324 20.35 -10.08 30.61
CA ALA A 324 19.69 -10.93 31.61
C ALA A 324 19.21 -12.27 31.00
N SER A 325 18.53 -12.21 29.84
CA SER A 325 18.10 -13.43 29.15
C SER A 325 19.27 -14.30 28.71
N PHE A 326 20.39 -13.70 28.30
CA PHE A 326 21.59 -14.45 27.93
C PHE A 326 22.15 -15.23 29.13
N GLU A 327 22.17 -14.64 30.34
CA GLU A 327 22.56 -15.36 31.56
C GLU A 327 21.63 -16.55 31.87
N ASP A 328 20.32 -16.36 31.69
CA ASP A 328 19.33 -17.43 31.85
C ASP A 328 19.55 -18.57 30.84
N HIS A 329 19.96 -18.22 29.61
CA HIS A 329 20.33 -19.21 28.60
C HIS A 329 21.62 -19.94 28.96
N LEU A 330 22.65 -19.25 29.46
CA LEU A 330 23.86 -19.91 29.98
C LEU A 330 23.53 -20.87 31.13
N SER A 331 22.61 -20.49 32.02
CA SER A 331 22.08 -21.36 33.07
C SER A 331 21.36 -22.59 32.49
N THR A 332 20.55 -22.39 31.45
CA THR A 332 19.85 -23.48 30.74
C THR A 332 20.83 -24.44 30.06
N LEU A 333 21.85 -23.92 29.39
CA LEU A 333 22.92 -24.73 28.78
C LEU A 333 23.60 -25.62 29.83
N ARG A 334 23.97 -25.04 30.99
CA ARG A 334 24.54 -25.80 32.12
C ARG A 334 23.59 -26.88 32.64
N LYS A 335 22.30 -26.55 32.84
CA LYS A 335 21.27 -27.50 33.30
C LYS A 335 21.04 -28.66 32.34
N ARG A 336 21.23 -28.44 31.03
CA ARG A 336 21.16 -29.48 29.98
C ARG A 336 22.47 -30.24 29.79
N GLY A 337 23.45 -30.03 30.67
CA GLY A 337 24.68 -30.82 30.73
C GLY A 337 25.84 -30.27 29.91
N ALA A 338 25.75 -29.05 29.39
CA ALA A 338 26.89 -28.38 28.78
C ALA A 338 27.85 -27.81 29.84
N ILE A 339 29.13 -27.85 29.56
CA ILE A 339 30.20 -27.22 30.34
C ILE A 339 30.40 -25.82 29.77
N VAL A 340 29.90 -24.79 30.46
CA VAL A 340 30.08 -23.39 30.04
C VAL A 340 31.36 -22.82 30.65
N VAL A 341 32.36 -22.56 29.80
CA VAL A 341 33.64 -21.93 30.14
C VAL A 341 33.52 -20.43 29.91
N ASP A 342 33.43 -19.67 31.00
CA ASP A 342 33.06 -18.26 30.98
C ASP A 342 34.27 -17.33 31.14
N ASN A 343 34.10 -16.04 30.82
CA ASN A 343 35.12 -14.99 30.91
C ASN A 343 36.38 -15.27 30.07
N LEU A 344 36.20 -15.87 28.90
CA LEU A 344 37.27 -16.06 27.94
C LEU A 344 37.64 -14.75 27.24
N HIS A 345 38.85 -14.68 26.69
CA HIS A 345 39.38 -13.49 26.01
C HIS A 345 40.04 -13.86 24.68
N ILE A 346 39.82 -13.02 23.66
CA ILE A 346 40.45 -13.11 22.35
C ILE A 346 41.46 -11.97 22.25
N ALA A 347 42.76 -12.29 22.17
CA ALA A 347 43.87 -11.35 22.35
C ALA A 347 43.87 -10.16 21.37
N ASN A 348 43.34 -10.34 20.17
CA ASN A 348 43.35 -9.39 19.06
C ASN A 348 41.93 -8.96 18.64
N ILE A 349 40.97 -9.06 19.56
CA ILE A 349 39.56 -8.86 19.25
C ILE A 349 39.24 -7.46 18.71
N ASP A 350 39.89 -6.43 19.22
CA ASP A 350 39.63 -5.05 18.80
C ASP A 350 40.07 -4.76 17.37
N GLU A 351 41.06 -5.49 16.85
CA GLU A 351 41.46 -5.41 15.44
C GLU A 351 40.49 -6.20 14.56
N ILE A 352 40.10 -7.40 14.98
CA ILE A 352 39.15 -8.26 14.26
C ILE A 352 37.78 -7.60 14.08
N LEU A 353 37.28 -6.91 15.10
CA LEU A 353 35.93 -6.32 15.07
C LEU A 353 35.81 -5.05 14.22
N ASP A 354 36.93 -4.46 13.79
CA ASP A 354 36.95 -3.27 12.96
C ASP A 354 37.47 -3.62 11.56
N PRO A 355 36.59 -3.77 10.55
CA PRO A 355 36.97 -4.20 9.21
C PRO A 355 37.86 -3.17 8.47
N HIS A 356 37.92 -1.91 8.94
CA HIS A 356 38.88 -0.94 8.43
C HIS A 356 40.27 -1.17 9.02
N ARG A 357 40.35 -1.50 10.32
CA ARG A 357 41.63 -1.79 10.99
C ARG A 357 42.22 -3.13 10.58
N SER A 358 41.39 -4.18 10.46
CA SER A 358 41.84 -5.50 10.00
C SER A 358 42.22 -5.52 8.52
N GLY A 359 41.72 -4.55 7.74
CA GLY A 359 41.88 -4.47 6.30
C GLY A 359 40.89 -5.34 5.51
N GLU A 360 40.00 -6.08 6.20
CA GLU A 360 38.96 -6.92 5.59
C GLU A 360 38.16 -6.16 4.53
N LEU A 361 37.73 -4.92 4.83
CA LEU A 361 36.94 -4.13 3.90
C LEU A 361 37.70 -3.81 2.60
N MET A 362 38.99 -3.52 2.69
CA MET A 362 39.82 -3.23 1.51
C MET A 362 39.86 -4.43 0.57
N VAL A 363 40.13 -5.61 1.12
CA VAL A 363 40.19 -6.85 0.33
C VAL A 363 38.81 -7.21 -0.22
N MET A 364 37.76 -7.06 0.59
CA MET A 364 36.38 -7.31 0.16
C MET A 364 35.97 -6.43 -1.03
N ALA A 365 36.32 -5.13 -1.03
CA ALA A 365 36.04 -4.23 -2.15
C ALA A 365 36.80 -4.64 -3.42
N THR A 366 38.07 -5.02 -3.30
CA THR A 366 38.89 -5.49 -4.42
C THR A 366 38.37 -6.81 -5.00
N ASP A 367 38.08 -7.79 -4.13
CA ASP A 367 37.50 -9.08 -4.53
C ASP A 367 36.12 -8.89 -5.19
N PHE A 368 35.32 -7.93 -4.72
CA PHE A 368 34.04 -7.60 -5.33
C PHE A 368 34.18 -7.17 -6.79
N LYS A 369 35.07 -6.22 -7.09
CA LYS A 369 35.33 -5.80 -8.48
C LYS A 369 35.71 -6.99 -9.36
N ILE A 370 36.67 -7.81 -8.89
CA ILE A 370 37.17 -8.96 -9.66
C ILE A 370 36.03 -9.94 -9.94
N SER A 371 35.31 -10.32 -8.89
CA SER A 371 34.32 -11.39 -8.93
C SER A 371 33.04 -10.96 -9.64
N VAL A 372 32.54 -9.74 -9.43
CA VAL A 372 31.34 -9.24 -10.12
C VAL A 372 31.62 -9.12 -11.62
N ASN A 373 32.79 -8.62 -12.02
CA ASN A 373 33.18 -8.55 -13.43
C ASN A 373 33.31 -9.93 -14.08
N ALA A 374 33.75 -10.94 -13.34
CA ALA A 374 33.78 -12.31 -13.83
C ALA A 374 32.36 -12.86 -14.01
N TYR A 375 31.50 -12.71 -13.00
CA TYR A 375 30.10 -13.14 -13.04
C TYR A 375 29.33 -12.51 -14.20
N LEU A 376 29.44 -11.20 -14.43
CA LEU A 376 28.71 -10.50 -15.48
C LEU A 376 29.09 -10.95 -16.90
N LYS A 377 30.30 -11.51 -17.08
CA LYS A 377 30.74 -12.11 -18.34
C LYS A 377 30.11 -13.48 -18.59
N GLU A 378 29.71 -14.19 -17.55
CA GLU A 378 29.04 -15.50 -17.67
C GLU A 378 27.57 -15.39 -18.07
N LEU A 379 26.95 -14.23 -17.86
CA LEU A 379 25.56 -13.99 -18.25
C LEU A 379 25.41 -14.10 -19.78
N ILE A 380 24.33 -14.75 -20.23
CA ILE A 380 24.04 -14.88 -21.67
C ILE A 380 23.77 -13.49 -22.24
N THR A 381 22.81 -12.79 -21.64
CA THR A 381 22.45 -11.40 -21.94
C THR A 381 22.47 -10.59 -20.66
N SER A 382 22.84 -9.31 -20.74
CA SER A 382 22.84 -8.41 -19.59
C SER A 382 22.95 -6.95 -20.08
N PRO A 383 22.22 -5.99 -19.47
CA PRO A 383 22.39 -4.57 -19.76
C PRO A 383 23.75 -4.02 -19.34
N VAL A 384 24.38 -4.64 -18.33
CA VAL A 384 25.69 -4.27 -17.78
C VAL A 384 26.65 -5.45 -17.86
N ARG A 385 27.93 -5.19 -18.13
CA ARG A 385 28.98 -6.22 -18.27
C ARG A 385 30.18 -6.02 -17.36
N SER A 386 30.18 -4.94 -16.58
CA SER A 386 31.24 -4.61 -15.63
C SER A 386 30.72 -3.77 -14.45
N LEU A 387 31.54 -3.65 -13.39
CA LEU A 387 31.30 -2.73 -12.28
C LEU A 387 31.24 -1.28 -12.77
N THR A 388 32.09 -0.91 -13.73
CA THR A 388 32.02 0.40 -14.40
C THR A 388 30.66 0.65 -15.04
N ASP A 389 30.09 -0.35 -15.73
CA ASP A 389 28.75 -0.24 -16.34
C ASP A 389 27.66 -0.08 -15.27
N ILE A 390 27.77 -0.78 -14.13
CA ILE A 390 26.84 -0.63 -13.00
C ILE A 390 26.92 0.78 -12.41
N ILE A 391 28.13 1.29 -12.15
CA ILE A 391 28.35 2.66 -11.65
C ILE A 391 27.74 3.68 -12.61
N THR A 392 28.00 3.51 -13.91
CA THR A 392 27.47 4.37 -14.98
C THR A 392 25.95 4.27 -15.07
N PHE A 393 25.38 3.07 -14.95
CA PHE A 393 23.93 2.87 -14.91
C PHE A 393 23.31 3.65 -13.75
N ASN A 394 23.88 3.54 -12.54
CA ASN A 394 23.38 4.24 -11.36
C ASN A 394 23.48 5.76 -11.52
N GLN A 395 24.57 6.27 -12.11
CA GLN A 395 24.73 7.70 -12.40
C GLN A 395 23.72 8.22 -13.43
N ASN A 396 23.36 7.39 -14.41
CA ASN A 396 22.35 7.72 -15.42
C ASN A 396 20.91 7.53 -14.92
N ASN A 397 20.72 6.80 -13.83
CA ASN A 397 19.41 6.51 -13.23
C ASN A 397 19.38 6.84 -11.72
N PRO A 398 19.76 8.06 -11.30
CA PRO A 398 20.03 8.39 -9.90
C PRO A 398 18.78 8.33 -9.01
N GLU A 399 17.60 8.64 -9.58
CA GLU A 399 16.32 8.53 -8.88
C GLU A 399 15.88 7.07 -8.68
N LEU A 400 16.17 6.21 -9.66
CA LEU A 400 15.76 4.80 -9.64
C LEU A 400 16.57 4.02 -8.59
N GLU A 401 17.87 4.29 -8.52
CA GLU A 401 18.82 3.64 -7.61
C GLU A 401 18.99 4.39 -6.27
N LYS A 402 18.27 5.51 -6.09
CA LYS A 402 18.34 6.39 -4.90
C LYS A 402 19.77 6.81 -4.54
N LEU A 403 20.48 7.28 -5.56
CA LEU A 403 21.89 7.62 -5.42
C LEU A 403 22.10 8.83 -4.51
N ALA A 404 21.15 9.76 -4.45
CA ALA A 404 21.21 10.93 -3.57
C ALA A 404 21.13 10.54 -2.08
N GLU A 405 20.33 9.54 -1.74
CA GLU A 405 20.12 9.10 -0.37
C GLU A 405 21.21 8.14 0.12
N TYR A 406 21.67 7.23 -0.73
CA TYR A 406 22.48 6.09 -0.29
C TYR A 406 23.86 6.01 -0.94
N GLY A 407 24.10 6.75 -2.02
CA GLY A 407 25.39 6.80 -2.72
C GLY A 407 25.86 5.45 -3.29
N GLN A 408 27.10 5.44 -3.77
CA GLN A 408 27.79 4.25 -4.28
C GLN A 408 29.31 4.28 -4.07
N GLN A 409 29.75 4.93 -2.99
CA GLN A 409 31.17 5.26 -2.79
C GLN A 409 32.07 4.00 -2.75
N THR A 410 31.61 2.92 -2.13
CA THR A 410 32.37 1.67 -2.06
C THR A 410 32.53 1.02 -3.43
N PHE A 411 31.57 1.17 -4.36
CA PHE A 411 31.77 0.76 -5.75
C PHE A 411 32.84 1.57 -6.47
N ILE A 412 32.89 2.88 -6.25
CA ILE A 412 33.90 3.75 -6.86
C ILE A 412 35.29 3.36 -6.34
N GLU A 413 35.43 3.17 -5.03
CA GLU A 413 36.67 2.69 -4.41
C GLU A 413 37.07 1.30 -4.90
N ALA A 414 36.11 0.38 -5.00
CA ALA A 414 36.34 -0.94 -5.57
C ALA A 414 36.83 -0.83 -7.01
N GLU A 415 36.22 0.01 -7.83
CA GLU A 415 36.59 0.24 -9.23
C GLU A 415 37.97 0.87 -9.40
N GLU A 416 38.44 1.67 -8.44
CA GLU A 416 39.80 2.21 -8.43
C GLU A 416 40.87 1.15 -8.12
N SER A 417 40.49 -0.01 -7.56
CA SER A 417 41.44 -1.08 -7.25
C SER A 417 42.10 -1.66 -8.52
N THR A 418 43.40 -1.96 -8.42
CA THR A 418 44.21 -2.58 -9.49
C THR A 418 44.24 -4.11 -9.42
N GLY A 419 43.46 -4.70 -8.49
CA GLY A 419 43.43 -6.14 -8.21
C GLY A 419 44.17 -6.51 -6.93
N ILE A 420 44.36 -7.81 -6.69
CA ILE A 420 45.07 -8.33 -5.52
C ILE A 420 46.58 -8.17 -5.75
N GLY A 421 47.18 -7.15 -5.13
CA GLY A 421 48.61 -6.88 -5.15
C GLY A 421 49.28 -7.21 -3.81
N GLU A 422 50.52 -6.74 -3.64
CA GLU A 422 51.32 -6.98 -2.43
C GLU A 422 50.62 -6.49 -1.16
N LYS A 423 49.93 -5.35 -1.23
CA LYS A 423 49.20 -4.76 -0.09
C LYS A 423 48.02 -5.65 0.34
N GLU A 424 47.20 -6.10 -0.61
CA GLU A 424 46.06 -6.98 -0.33
C GLU A 424 46.51 -8.36 0.17
N ILE A 425 47.64 -8.87 -0.35
CA ILE A 425 48.26 -10.12 0.14
C ILE A 425 48.69 -9.97 1.60
N GLN A 426 49.37 -8.87 1.96
CA GLN A 426 49.76 -8.61 3.36
C GLN A 426 48.55 -8.53 4.29
N VAL A 427 47.45 -7.91 3.84
CA VAL A 427 46.19 -7.87 4.59
C VAL A 427 45.61 -9.27 4.76
N LEU A 428 45.57 -10.09 3.71
CA LEU A 428 45.10 -11.48 3.79
C LEU A 428 45.93 -12.32 4.76
N GLU A 429 47.26 -12.21 4.72
CA GLU A 429 48.17 -12.86 5.67
C GLU A 429 47.90 -12.40 7.11
N ASN A 430 47.65 -11.09 7.32
CA ASN A 430 47.28 -10.55 8.62
C ASN A 430 45.93 -11.11 9.11
N LEU A 431 44.90 -11.14 8.25
CA LEU A 431 43.58 -11.69 8.59
C LEU A 431 43.68 -13.18 8.97
N GLU A 432 44.48 -13.97 8.25
CA GLU A 432 44.74 -15.37 8.59
C GLU A 432 45.44 -15.50 9.95
N LYS A 433 46.47 -14.68 10.20
CA LYS A 433 47.15 -14.60 11.49
C LYS A 433 46.18 -14.21 12.60
N LEU A 434 45.33 -13.21 12.38
CA LEU A 434 44.35 -12.75 13.37
C LEU A 434 43.37 -13.88 13.73
N SER A 435 42.90 -14.64 12.74
CA SER A 435 42.04 -15.81 12.97
C SER A 435 42.74 -16.89 13.79
N LYS A 436 43.98 -17.25 13.40
CA LYS A 436 44.78 -18.31 14.03
C LYS A 436 45.16 -17.97 15.47
N GLU A 437 45.69 -16.77 15.70
CA GLU A 437 46.17 -16.33 17.02
C GLU A 437 45.04 -15.87 17.96
N GLY A 438 43.86 -15.56 17.39
CA GLY A 438 42.67 -15.15 18.13
C GLY A 438 41.73 -16.31 18.42
N PHE A 439 40.70 -16.46 17.58
CA PHE A 439 39.60 -17.39 17.81
C PHE A 439 40.01 -18.86 17.74
N GLU A 440 40.84 -19.24 16.77
CA GLU A 440 41.24 -20.64 16.62
C GLU A 440 42.05 -21.12 17.82
N LYS A 441 43.00 -20.29 18.27
CA LYS A 441 43.77 -20.52 19.48
C LYS A 441 42.85 -20.65 20.69
N LEU A 442 41.91 -19.71 20.86
CA LEU A 442 40.95 -19.78 21.98
C LEU A 442 40.17 -21.10 21.99
N MET A 443 39.63 -21.49 20.85
CA MET A 443 38.84 -22.73 20.70
C MET A 443 39.67 -23.97 21.02
N LYS A 444 40.93 -24.03 20.55
CA LYS A 444 41.83 -25.17 20.76
C LYS A 444 42.37 -25.26 22.19
N GLU A 445 42.86 -24.17 22.75
CA GLU A 445 43.48 -24.17 24.10
C GLU A 445 42.48 -24.49 25.21
N ASN A 446 41.20 -24.18 24.98
CA ASN A 446 40.13 -24.42 25.95
C ASN A 446 39.29 -25.68 25.64
N ASP A 447 39.63 -26.42 24.58
CA ASP A 447 38.91 -27.60 24.09
C ASP A 447 37.40 -27.31 23.94
N LEU A 448 37.06 -26.28 23.17
CA LEU A 448 35.69 -25.82 23.00
C LEU A 448 35.04 -26.48 21.79
N ASP A 449 33.77 -26.86 21.95
CA ASP A 449 32.91 -27.29 20.85
C ASP A 449 32.28 -26.10 20.11
N ALA A 450 31.94 -25.04 20.84
CA ALA A 450 31.43 -23.79 20.26
C ALA A 450 31.72 -22.58 21.16
N LEU A 451 31.86 -21.41 20.54
CA LEU A 451 31.69 -20.11 21.18
C LEU A 451 30.21 -19.73 21.17
N VAL A 452 29.73 -19.19 22.29
CA VAL A 452 28.35 -18.74 22.48
C VAL A 452 28.33 -17.23 22.64
N THR A 453 27.50 -16.54 21.84
CA THR A 453 27.31 -15.09 21.94
C THR A 453 25.84 -14.68 21.84
N PRO A 454 25.45 -13.55 22.45
CA PRO A 454 24.13 -12.97 22.21
C PRO A 454 24.09 -12.39 20.79
N GLY A 455 23.08 -12.80 20.02
CA GLY A 455 22.89 -12.41 18.62
C GLY A 455 24.07 -12.77 17.72
N SER A 456 24.20 -12.09 16.59
CA SER A 456 25.28 -12.34 15.62
C SER A 456 26.62 -11.65 15.95
N ARG A 457 26.89 -11.32 17.22
CA ARG A 457 28.00 -10.42 17.60
C ARG A 457 29.39 -10.94 17.29
N ALA A 458 29.57 -12.25 17.21
CA ALA A 458 30.84 -12.88 16.81
C ALA A 458 31.06 -12.90 15.29
N SER A 459 30.18 -12.29 14.47
CA SER A 459 30.25 -12.42 13.02
C SER A 459 31.58 -12.03 12.37
N PRO A 460 32.35 -11.00 12.81
CA PRO A 460 33.64 -10.69 12.19
C PRO A 460 34.66 -11.82 12.37
N ILE A 461 34.67 -12.44 13.55
CA ILE A 461 35.53 -13.60 13.82
C ILE A 461 35.17 -14.76 12.89
N LEU A 462 33.86 -15.04 12.76
CA LEU A 462 33.36 -16.20 12.03
C LEU A 462 33.50 -16.02 10.51
N ALA A 463 33.40 -14.78 10.02
CA ALA A 463 33.63 -14.42 8.64
C ALA A 463 35.10 -14.60 8.24
N ILE A 464 36.03 -13.93 8.95
CA ILE A 464 37.46 -13.91 8.60
C ILE A 464 38.05 -15.33 8.49
N GLY A 465 37.72 -16.22 9.43
CA GLY A 465 38.20 -17.61 9.40
C GLY A 465 37.40 -18.56 8.51
N GLY A 466 36.27 -18.12 7.94
CA GLY A 466 35.36 -18.95 7.15
C GLY A 466 34.70 -20.07 7.96
N TYR A 467 34.43 -19.79 9.23
CA TYR A 467 33.98 -20.75 10.24
C TYR A 467 32.45 -20.90 10.29
N PRO A 468 31.88 -22.08 10.56
CA PRO A 468 30.44 -22.26 10.61
C PRO A 468 29.80 -21.60 11.84
N ALA A 469 28.54 -21.22 11.70
CA ALA A 469 27.74 -20.67 12.78
C ALA A 469 26.26 -20.99 12.62
N ILE A 470 25.54 -21.08 13.75
CA ILE A 470 24.09 -21.20 13.77
C ILE A 470 23.50 -20.27 14.82
N THR A 471 22.60 -19.40 14.38
CA THR A 471 21.79 -18.54 15.26
C THR A 471 20.43 -19.19 15.48
N VAL A 472 19.98 -19.23 16.73
CA VAL A 472 18.67 -19.74 17.15
C VAL A 472 17.92 -18.67 17.93
N PRO A 473 16.58 -18.53 17.80
CA PRO A 473 15.80 -17.57 18.59
C PRO A 473 16.03 -17.73 20.10
N ALA A 474 16.30 -16.63 20.79
CA ALA A 474 16.66 -16.63 22.21
C ALA A 474 15.78 -15.70 23.05
N GLY A 475 15.09 -14.74 22.47
CA GLY A 475 14.13 -13.94 23.23
C GLY A 475 13.64 -12.74 22.47
N TYR A 476 12.99 -11.87 23.23
CA TYR A 476 12.48 -10.59 22.78
C TYR A 476 12.86 -9.56 23.84
N ASP A 477 13.33 -8.39 23.43
CA ASP A 477 13.62 -7.30 24.36
C ASP A 477 12.33 -6.67 24.91
N SER A 478 12.47 -5.59 25.70
CA SER A 478 11.33 -4.90 26.32
C SER A 478 10.35 -4.30 25.31
N ASP A 479 10.81 -3.99 24.09
CA ASP A 479 10.00 -3.41 23.03
C ASP A 479 9.41 -4.50 22.12
N GLY A 480 9.74 -5.77 22.34
CA GLY A 480 9.28 -6.91 21.54
C GLY A 480 10.19 -7.22 20.33
N MET A 481 11.33 -6.56 20.20
CA MET A 481 12.29 -6.86 19.13
C MET A 481 12.97 -8.21 19.41
N PRO A 482 12.98 -9.14 18.45
CA PRO A 482 13.64 -10.42 18.65
C PRO A 482 15.16 -10.29 18.76
N PHE A 483 15.75 -11.21 19.51
CA PHE A 483 17.16 -11.51 19.45
C PHE A 483 17.40 -13.02 19.57
N GLY A 484 18.51 -13.46 19.01
CA GLY A 484 18.97 -14.84 18.98
C GLY A 484 20.16 -15.10 19.91
N ILE A 485 20.58 -16.35 19.94
CA ILE A 485 21.84 -16.82 20.49
C ILE A 485 22.61 -17.50 19.35
N CYS A 486 23.88 -17.13 19.17
CA CYS A 486 24.72 -17.67 18.11
C CYS A 486 25.74 -18.65 18.69
N PHE A 487 25.83 -19.83 18.07
CA PHE A 487 26.85 -20.84 18.31
C PHE A 487 27.80 -20.87 17.13
N GLY A 488 29.06 -20.51 17.34
CA GLY A 488 30.12 -20.51 16.32
C GLY A 488 31.19 -21.55 16.63
N GLY A 489 31.69 -22.25 15.61
CA GLY A 489 32.67 -23.33 15.78
C GLY A 489 33.85 -23.21 14.81
N LEU A 490 34.78 -24.17 14.82
CA LEU A 490 35.84 -24.24 13.81
C LEU A 490 35.32 -24.85 12.50
N ARG A 491 36.11 -24.79 11.42
CA ARG A 491 35.74 -25.40 10.13
C ARG A 491 35.36 -26.87 10.30
N GLY A 492 34.27 -27.29 9.70
CA GLY A 492 33.75 -28.66 9.75
C GLY A 492 33.07 -29.07 11.06
N THR A 493 32.78 -28.12 11.95
CA THR A 493 32.09 -28.40 13.23
C THR A 493 30.57 -28.28 13.15
N GLU A 494 29.99 -28.13 11.96
CA GLU A 494 28.54 -28.14 11.72
C GLU A 494 27.83 -29.30 12.46
N PRO A 495 28.33 -30.56 12.49
CA PRO A 495 27.70 -31.61 13.26
C PRO A 495 27.53 -31.28 14.76
N LYS A 496 28.56 -30.70 15.38
CA LYS A 496 28.52 -30.28 16.78
C LYS A 496 27.57 -29.11 16.97
N LEU A 497 27.62 -28.13 16.07
CA LEU A 497 26.76 -26.95 16.13
C LEU A 497 25.28 -27.33 15.97
N VAL A 498 24.96 -28.30 15.11
CA VAL A 498 23.60 -28.85 14.97
C VAL A 498 23.14 -29.51 16.27
N GLU A 499 23.96 -30.35 16.90
CA GLU A 499 23.62 -30.96 18.20
C GLU A 499 23.35 -29.90 19.28
N ILE A 500 24.25 -28.89 19.37
CA ILE A 500 24.16 -27.82 20.36
C ILE A 500 22.90 -26.98 20.14
N ALA A 501 22.69 -26.50 18.91
CA ALA A 501 21.58 -25.63 18.56
C ALA A 501 20.23 -26.33 18.69
N TYR A 502 20.12 -27.57 18.23
CA TYR A 502 18.88 -28.35 18.36
C TYR A 502 18.59 -28.67 19.83
N GLY A 503 19.60 -29.07 20.61
CA GLY A 503 19.44 -29.29 22.05
C GLY A 503 19.00 -28.01 22.80
N PHE A 504 19.52 -26.84 22.41
CA PHE A 504 19.10 -25.55 22.95
C PHE A 504 17.67 -25.18 22.53
N GLU A 505 17.34 -25.29 21.25
CA GLU A 505 16.01 -25.00 20.70
C GLU A 505 14.94 -25.86 21.40
N GLN A 506 15.16 -27.17 21.50
CA GLN A 506 14.21 -28.09 22.13
C GLN A 506 14.08 -27.87 23.64
N ALA A 507 15.15 -27.42 24.30
CA ALA A 507 15.12 -27.10 25.72
C ALA A 507 14.34 -25.82 26.04
N THR A 508 14.21 -24.89 25.10
CA THR A 508 13.72 -23.53 25.35
C THR A 508 12.45 -23.17 24.59
N LYS A 509 12.32 -23.60 23.33
CA LYS A 509 11.19 -23.32 22.42
C LYS A 509 10.78 -21.83 22.41
N VAL A 510 11.78 -20.95 22.33
CA VAL A 510 11.57 -19.49 22.53
C VAL A 510 10.76 -18.84 21.42
N ARG A 511 10.98 -19.28 20.16
CA ARG A 511 10.34 -18.66 18.99
C ARG A 511 8.82 -18.61 19.16
N ARG A 512 8.26 -17.45 18.84
CA ARG A 512 6.83 -17.19 18.66
C ARG A 512 6.63 -16.60 17.28
N PRO A 513 5.54 -16.92 16.55
CA PRO A 513 5.23 -16.24 15.31
C PRO A 513 4.96 -14.74 15.56
N PRO A 514 5.23 -13.86 14.56
CA PRO A 514 4.91 -12.45 14.67
C PRO A 514 3.40 -12.25 14.84
N CYS A 515 3.00 -11.40 15.78
CA CYS A 515 1.59 -11.06 15.98
C CYS A 515 1.27 -9.83 15.15
N PHE A 516 0.54 -10.02 14.05
CA PHE A 516 0.05 -8.90 13.28
C PHE A 516 -1.22 -8.36 13.92
N SER A 517 -1.15 -7.17 14.54
CA SER A 517 -2.39 -6.48 14.89
C SER A 517 -3.13 -6.11 13.60
N THR A 518 -4.47 -6.23 13.61
CA THR A 518 -5.30 -5.85 12.46
C THR A 518 -5.07 -4.40 12.02
N SER A 519 -4.52 -3.55 12.90
CA SER A 519 -4.08 -2.17 12.66
C SER A 519 -2.72 -2.03 11.94
N GLU A 520 -1.75 -2.92 12.17
CA GLU A 520 -0.40 -2.83 11.58
C GLU A 520 -0.35 -3.39 10.14
N LEU A 521 -1.15 -4.41 9.85
CA LEU A 521 -1.36 -4.90 8.48
C LEU A 521 -2.01 -3.85 7.58
N SER A 522 -2.95 -3.09 8.14
CA SER A 522 -3.59 -1.98 7.41
C SER A 522 -2.64 -0.83 7.12
N LEU A 523 -1.64 -0.57 7.96
CA LEU A 523 -0.79 0.64 7.89
C LEU A 523 0.32 0.60 6.82
N ALA A 524 0.70 -0.59 6.36
CA ALA A 524 1.80 -0.76 5.42
C ALA A 524 1.37 -1.28 4.02
N LEU A 525 0.10 -1.68 3.85
CA LEU A 525 -0.54 -1.87 2.53
C LEU A 525 -0.84 -0.53 1.82
N PHE A 526 -0.77 0.61 2.51
CA PHE A 526 -0.94 1.96 1.92
C PHE A 526 0.33 2.56 1.31
N GLY A 527 1.47 1.88 1.39
CA GLY A 527 2.78 2.48 1.16
C GLY A 527 3.33 2.42 -0.27
N PHE A 528 3.14 1.35 -1.04
CA PHE A 528 3.75 1.26 -2.38
C PHE A 528 2.91 0.43 -3.36
N ASN A 529 2.70 1.03 -4.53
CA ASN A 529 2.39 0.35 -5.79
C ASN A 529 3.53 -0.61 -6.18
N ILE A 530 3.20 -1.83 -6.59
CA ILE A 530 4.07 -2.69 -7.42
C ILE A 530 3.22 -3.32 -8.51
N ASP A 531 3.57 -3.03 -9.76
CA ASP A 531 3.18 -3.75 -10.97
C ASP A 531 3.74 -5.18 -10.93
N THR A 532 2.89 -6.21 -10.94
CA THR A 532 3.22 -7.57 -11.40
C THR A 532 2.92 -7.64 -12.89
N VAL A 533 3.81 -8.13 -13.77
CA VAL A 533 3.39 -8.59 -15.12
C VAL A 533 2.96 -10.06 -14.98
N SER A 534 1.74 -10.53 -15.28
CA SER A 534 0.54 -9.97 -15.90
C SER A 534 0.11 -8.66 -15.27
N SER A 535 0.31 -7.53 -15.96
CA SER A 535 0.07 -6.17 -15.46
C SER A 535 -1.35 -6.08 -14.89
N GLU A 536 -1.54 -6.41 -13.62
CA GLU A 536 -2.85 -6.29 -12.99
C GLU A 536 -3.03 -4.79 -12.83
N PHE A 537 -3.99 -4.28 -13.60
CA PHE A 537 -4.16 -2.86 -13.81
C PHE A 537 -4.30 -2.13 -12.46
N PRO A 538 -3.45 -1.12 -12.16
CA PRO A 538 -3.51 -0.40 -10.89
C PRO A 538 -4.80 0.42 -10.81
N ILE A 539 -5.80 -0.05 -10.06
CA ILE A 539 -7.13 0.61 -9.97
C ILE A 539 -7.07 1.91 -9.14
N ARG A 540 -6.20 1.98 -8.12
CA ARG A 540 -6.03 3.19 -7.30
C ARG A 540 -5.54 4.34 -8.18
N GLU A 541 -6.19 5.49 -8.08
CA GLU A 541 -5.91 6.70 -8.87
C GLU A 541 -6.04 6.55 -10.40
N ALA A 542 -6.47 5.41 -10.93
CA ALA A 542 -6.73 5.24 -12.35
C ALA A 542 -7.82 6.20 -12.84
N THR A 543 -7.60 6.81 -14.01
CA THR A 543 -8.62 7.62 -14.70
C THR A 543 -9.66 6.72 -15.37
N VAL A 544 -10.80 7.29 -15.76
CA VAL A 544 -11.83 6.57 -16.54
C VAL A 544 -11.24 6.02 -17.83
N ARG A 545 -10.34 6.77 -18.47
CA ARG A 545 -9.67 6.35 -19.71
C ARG A 545 -8.77 5.14 -19.46
N ASP A 546 -7.98 5.17 -18.40
CA ASP A 546 -7.11 4.04 -18.03
C ASP A 546 -7.94 2.79 -17.77
N ILE A 547 -9.04 2.93 -17.03
CA ILE A 547 -9.97 1.83 -16.72
C ILE A 547 -10.59 1.25 -18.01
N GLN A 548 -11.06 2.10 -18.93
CA GLN A 548 -11.60 1.63 -20.20
C GLN A 548 -10.54 0.92 -21.06
N ILE A 549 -9.31 1.44 -21.10
CA ILE A 549 -8.19 0.77 -21.78
C ILE A 549 -7.97 -0.62 -21.16
N ALA A 550 -7.99 -0.72 -19.83
CA ALA A 550 -7.83 -1.99 -19.12
C ALA A 550 -8.96 -2.98 -19.41
N PHE A 551 -10.21 -2.49 -19.49
CA PHE A 551 -11.35 -3.30 -19.94
C PHE A 551 -11.16 -3.82 -21.36
N HIS A 552 -10.73 -2.98 -22.30
CA HIS A 552 -10.48 -3.39 -23.69
C HIS A 552 -9.32 -4.37 -23.83
N GLN A 553 -8.30 -4.26 -22.97
CA GLN A 553 -7.16 -5.17 -22.94
C GLN A 553 -7.42 -6.44 -22.13
N ASN A 554 -8.65 -6.65 -21.61
CA ASN A 554 -9.01 -7.74 -20.70
C ASN A 554 -8.13 -7.83 -19.44
N LYS A 555 -7.50 -6.71 -19.03
CA LYS A 555 -6.68 -6.62 -17.81
C LYS A 555 -7.52 -6.34 -16.56
N LEU A 556 -8.74 -5.84 -16.75
CA LEU A 556 -9.69 -5.53 -15.72
C LEU A 556 -11.09 -5.90 -16.21
N THR A 557 -11.98 -6.31 -15.30
CA THR A 557 -13.42 -6.46 -15.58
C THR A 557 -14.21 -5.50 -14.69
N SER A 558 -15.41 -5.12 -15.12
CA SER A 558 -16.32 -4.27 -14.35
C SER A 558 -16.62 -4.93 -13.00
N LYS A 559 -16.79 -6.26 -12.97
CA LYS A 559 -16.92 -7.03 -11.71
C LYS A 559 -15.72 -6.82 -10.79
N LYS A 560 -14.47 -7.00 -11.27
CA LYS A 560 -13.26 -6.79 -10.47
C LYS A 560 -13.17 -5.34 -9.96
N LEU A 561 -13.52 -4.37 -10.79
CA LEU A 561 -13.53 -2.95 -10.44
C LEU A 561 -14.55 -2.64 -9.33
N VAL A 562 -15.77 -3.16 -9.43
CA VAL A 562 -16.79 -3.00 -8.38
C VAL A 562 -16.36 -3.70 -7.09
N GLN A 563 -15.80 -4.90 -7.17
CA GLN A 563 -15.27 -5.61 -5.99
C GLN A 563 -14.13 -4.84 -5.31
N PHE A 564 -13.28 -4.16 -6.09
CA PHE A 564 -12.26 -3.28 -5.55
C PHE A 564 -12.88 -2.14 -4.73
N TYR A 565 -13.82 -1.38 -5.31
CA TYR A 565 -14.40 -0.23 -4.61
C TYR A 565 -15.27 -0.63 -3.41
N ILE A 566 -15.99 -1.75 -3.47
CA ILE A 566 -16.72 -2.26 -2.29
C ILE A 566 -15.74 -2.56 -1.15
N ARG A 567 -14.61 -3.21 -1.43
CA ARG A 567 -13.58 -3.47 -0.40
C ARG A 567 -12.99 -2.18 0.17
N GLU A 568 -12.75 -1.17 -0.67
CA GLU A 568 -12.27 0.13 -0.17
C GLU A 568 -13.31 0.84 0.69
N ILE A 569 -14.59 0.77 0.32
CA ILE A 569 -15.70 1.28 1.14
C ILE A 569 -15.75 0.56 2.48
N GLU A 570 -15.74 -0.78 2.51
CA GLU A 570 -15.77 -1.56 3.75
C GLU A 570 -14.60 -1.22 4.69
N ARG A 571 -13.42 -0.96 4.11
CA ARG A 571 -12.18 -0.70 4.84
C ARG A 571 -12.06 0.72 5.39
N LEU A 572 -12.45 1.72 4.61
CA LEU A 572 -12.21 3.14 4.93
C LEU A 572 -13.43 3.88 5.43
N ASN A 573 -14.63 3.49 4.99
CA ASN A 573 -15.86 4.20 5.30
C ASN A 573 -16.27 4.15 6.79
N PRO A 574 -15.90 3.16 7.62
CA PRO A 574 -16.15 3.21 9.06
C PRO A 574 -15.56 4.47 9.73
N VAL A 575 -14.46 4.99 9.20
CA VAL A 575 -13.81 6.22 9.71
C VAL A 575 -14.22 7.43 8.88
N LEU A 576 -14.11 7.35 7.55
CA LEU A 576 -14.37 8.50 6.66
C LEU A 576 -15.84 8.90 6.59
N ARG A 577 -16.77 7.94 6.80
CA ARG A 577 -18.24 8.13 6.77
C ARG A 577 -18.73 8.86 5.50
N ALA A 578 -18.09 8.55 4.38
CA ALA A 578 -18.32 9.17 3.08
C ALA A 578 -19.42 8.48 2.24
N VAL A 579 -19.84 7.27 2.60
CA VAL A 579 -20.84 6.45 1.90
C VAL A 579 -21.92 6.03 2.90
N ILE A 580 -23.19 6.22 2.55
CA ILE A 580 -24.33 5.83 3.38
C ILE A 580 -24.72 4.36 3.13
N GLU A 581 -24.84 3.98 1.87
CA GLU A 581 -25.31 2.66 1.45
C GLU A 581 -24.58 2.20 0.17
N VAL A 582 -24.32 0.90 0.05
CA VAL A 582 -23.82 0.26 -1.17
C VAL A 582 -24.96 -0.47 -1.85
N ASN A 583 -25.03 -0.40 -3.18
CA ASN A 583 -26.07 -1.06 -3.96
C ASN A 583 -25.87 -2.59 -3.89
N PRO A 584 -26.81 -3.35 -3.32
CA PRO A 584 -26.65 -4.81 -3.20
C PRO A 584 -26.62 -5.51 -4.57
N ASP A 585 -27.13 -4.87 -5.62
CA ASP A 585 -27.11 -5.40 -6.98
C ASP A 585 -25.86 -4.95 -7.79
N ALA A 586 -24.94 -4.16 -7.20
CA ALA A 586 -23.78 -3.59 -7.91
C ALA A 586 -22.93 -4.65 -8.63
N ILE A 587 -22.61 -5.76 -7.96
CA ILE A 587 -21.83 -6.86 -8.55
C ILE A 587 -22.59 -7.56 -9.69
N LYS A 588 -23.91 -7.68 -9.57
CA LYS A 588 -24.76 -8.25 -10.63
C LYS A 588 -24.79 -7.34 -11.85
N LEU A 589 -24.93 -6.04 -11.63
CA LEU A 589 -24.88 -5.03 -12.70
C LEU A 589 -23.50 -5.01 -13.37
N ALA A 590 -22.42 -5.19 -12.60
CA ALA A 590 -21.07 -5.29 -13.12
C ALA A 590 -20.86 -6.50 -14.05
N ARG A 591 -21.34 -7.68 -13.63
CA ARG A 591 -21.32 -8.89 -14.49
C ARG A 591 -22.11 -8.68 -15.76
N LYS A 592 -23.26 -7.99 -15.68
CA LYS A 592 -24.05 -7.65 -16.87
C LYS A 592 -23.25 -6.76 -17.83
N ALA A 593 -22.58 -5.72 -17.32
CA ALA A 593 -21.74 -4.86 -18.15
C ALA A 593 -20.57 -5.64 -18.78
N ASP A 594 -19.97 -6.60 -18.07
CA ASP A 594 -18.94 -7.46 -18.65
C ASP A 594 -19.49 -8.30 -19.82
N LEU A 595 -20.66 -8.92 -19.67
CA LEU A 595 -21.34 -9.66 -20.75
C LEU A 595 -21.73 -8.77 -21.94
N GLU A 596 -22.21 -7.55 -21.69
CA GLU A 596 -22.51 -6.57 -22.75
C GLU A 596 -21.26 -6.17 -23.54
N ARG A 597 -20.10 -6.12 -22.87
CA ARG A 597 -18.80 -5.86 -23.50
C ARG A 597 -18.36 -7.04 -24.36
N GLU A 598 -18.44 -8.26 -23.85
CA GLU A 598 -18.14 -9.50 -24.59
C GLU A 598 -19.02 -9.65 -25.84
N ALA A 599 -20.30 -9.29 -25.74
CA ALA A 599 -21.25 -9.33 -26.84
C ALA A 599 -21.12 -8.16 -27.85
N ASN A 600 -20.15 -7.26 -27.66
CA ASN A 600 -19.96 -6.05 -28.47
C ASN A 600 -21.25 -5.19 -28.60
N ALA A 601 -22.06 -5.12 -27.53
CA ALA A 601 -23.28 -4.34 -27.51
C ALA A 601 -23.01 -2.85 -27.77
N THR A 602 -23.91 -2.12 -28.43
CA THR A 602 -23.68 -0.70 -28.78
C THR A 602 -23.36 0.17 -27.55
N VAL A 603 -23.96 -0.16 -26.40
CA VAL A 603 -23.74 0.54 -25.13
C VAL A 603 -22.29 0.44 -24.62
N SER A 604 -21.54 -0.61 -25.00
CA SER A 604 -20.15 -0.81 -24.58
C SER A 604 -19.15 0.18 -25.21
N ARG A 605 -19.60 0.98 -26.17
CA ARG A 605 -18.84 2.08 -26.79
C ARG A 605 -18.77 3.34 -25.93
N SER A 606 -19.60 3.43 -24.89
CA SER A 606 -19.58 4.54 -23.94
C SER A 606 -18.36 4.45 -23.02
N LEU A 607 -17.69 5.59 -22.76
CA LEU A 607 -16.57 5.68 -21.81
C LEU A 607 -16.98 5.43 -20.35
N LEU A 608 -18.27 5.48 -20.02
CA LEU A 608 -18.77 5.14 -18.68
C LEU A 608 -19.30 3.71 -18.57
N HIS A 609 -19.28 2.93 -19.65
CA HIS A 609 -19.79 1.55 -19.61
C HIS A 609 -18.97 0.69 -18.65
N GLY A 610 -19.63 0.07 -17.68
CA GLY A 610 -19.00 -0.76 -16.65
C GLY A 610 -18.30 0.03 -15.53
N ILE A 611 -18.35 1.37 -15.54
CA ILE A 611 -17.73 2.20 -14.50
C ILE A 611 -18.69 2.37 -13.31
N PRO A 612 -18.28 2.06 -12.07
CA PRO A 612 -19.07 2.32 -10.88
C PRO A 612 -19.04 3.79 -10.46
N ILE A 613 -20.22 4.30 -10.12
CA ILE A 613 -20.46 5.70 -9.74
C ILE A 613 -21.22 5.74 -8.42
N LEU A 614 -20.73 6.52 -7.46
CA LEU A 614 -21.51 6.90 -6.28
C LEU A 614 -22.37 8.12 -6.62
N VAL A 615 -23.63 8.11 -6.18
CA VAL A 615 -24.50 9.28 -6.28
C VAL A 615 -24.78 9.81 -4.89
N LYS A 616 -24.77 11.12 -4.68
CA LYS A 616 -25.15 11.72 -3.39
C LYS A 616 -26.51 11.22 -2.93
N ASP A 617 -26.69 11.06 -1.61
CA ASP A 617 -27.88 10.39 -1.05
C ASP A 617 -29.21 11.05 -1.42
N ASN A 618 -29.22 12.35 -1.73
CA ASN A 618 -30.42 13.08 -2.20
C ASN A 618 -30.75 12.87 -3.70
N ILE A 619 -29.95 12.09 -4.45
CA ILE A 619 -30.20 11.78 -5.86
C ILE A 619 -31.03 10.50 -5.96
N ALA A 620 -32.23 10.58 -6.54
CA ALA A 620 -33.19 9.47 -6.57
C ALA A 620 -32.72 8.27 -7.41
N THR A 621 -32.83 7.08 -6.83
CA THR A 621 -32.57 5.78 -7.50
C THR A 621 -33.64 4.76 -7.14
N LYS A 622 -34.08 3.95 -8.10
CA LYS A 622 -35.00 2.80 -7.91
C LYS A 622 -34.29 1.50 -7.51
N ASP A 623 -32.98 1.56 -7.25
CA ASP A 623 -32.24 0.43 -6.67
C ASP A 623 -32.77 0.08 -5.27
N LYS A 624 -32.32 -1.06 -4.73
CA LYS A 624 -32.61 -1.49 -3.35
C LYS A 624 -31.78 -0.69 -2.33
N MET A 625 -31.85 0.63 -2.42
CA MET A 625 -31.17 1.60 -1.56
C MET A 625 -32.14 2.74 -1.26
N ASN A 626 -31.88 3.49 -0.19
CA ASN A 626 -32.70 4.63 0.17
C ASN A 626 -32.22 5.92 -0.51
N THR A 627 -33.10 6.93 -0.53
CA THR A 627 -32.78 8.31 -0.91
C THR A 627 -33.26 9.19 0.23
N THR A 628 -32.36 9.56 1.14
CA THR A 628 -32.76 10.09 2.46
C THR A 628 -32.32 11.51 2.77
N ALA A 629 -31.54 12.13 1.89
CA ALA A 629 -30.86 13.39 2.17
C ALA A 629 -30.11 13.39 3.52
N GLY A 630 -29.64 12.22 3.97
CA GLY A 630 -28.90 12.03 5.22
C GLY A 630 -29.74 11.92 6.50
N SER A 631 -31.08 11.98 6.42
CA SER A 631 -31.99 11.97 7.59
C SER A 631 -32.77 10.66 7.73
N TYR A 632 -33.04 10.22 8.96
CA TYR A 632 -33.88 9.05 9.22
C TYR A 632 -35.36 9.30 8.91
N ALA A 633 -35.80 10.57 8.82
CA ALA A 633 -37.18 10.92 8.48
C ALA A 633 -37.62 10.35 7.11
N LEU A 634 -36.67 10.16 6.19
CA LEU A 634 -36.91 9.62 4.86
C LEU A 634 -36.59 8.13 4.72
N LEU A 635 -36.09 7.46 5.76
CA LEU A 635 -35.74 6.04 5.68
C LEU A 635 -36.97 5.19 5.32
N GLY A 636 -36.84 4.32 4.31
CA GLY A 636 -37.95 3.53 3.78
C GLY A 636 -38.85 4.26 2.78
N SER A 637 -38.53 5.50 2.42
CA SER A 637 -39.23 6.21 1.34
C SER A 637 -38.92 5.59 -0.02
N VAL A 638 -39.95 5.49 -0.88
CA VAL A 638 -39.82 4.93 -2.23
C VAL A 638 -40.05 6.03 -3.26
N VAL A 639 -39.00 6.32 -4.03
CA VAL A 639 -39.05 7.29 -5.12
C VAL A 639 -39.84 6.73 -6.32
N PRO A 640 -40.59 7.58 -7.05
CA PRO A 640 -41.38 7.12 -8.19
C PRO A 640 -40.53 6.72 -9.41
N ARG A 641 -39.32 7.28 -9.52
CA ARG A 641 -38.43 7.14 -10.67
C ARG A 641 -36.97 7.40 -10.29
N ASP A 642 -36.06 6.93 -11.14
CA ASP A 642 -34.67 7.37 -11.15
C ASP A 642 -34.61 8.88 -11.48
N ALA A 643 -33.63 9.58 -10.91
CA ALA A 643 -33.27 10.92 -11.34
C ALA A 643 -32.84 10.93 -12.82
N GLY A 644 -33.03 12.07 -13.50
CA GLY A 644 -32.74 12.20 -14.93
C GLY A 644 -31.29 11.81 -15.28
N VAL A 645 -30.34 12.24 -14.46
CA VAL A 645 -28.92 11.89 -14.61
C VAL A 645 -28.65 10.40 -14.39
N VAL A 646 -29.35 9.75 -13.46
CA VAL A 646 -29.20 8.30 -13.21
C VAL A 646 -29.70 7.51 -14.41
N VAL A 647 -30.81 7.94 -15.03
CA VAL A 647 -31.30 7.34 -16.28
C VAL A 647 -30.26 7.46 -17.40
N ARG A 648 -29.60 8.62 -17.53
CA ARG A 648 -28.55 8.86 -18.53
C ARG A 648 -27.30 8.02 -18.27
N LEU A 649 -26.84 7.96 -17.01
CA LEU A 649 -25.73 7.11 -16.58
C LEU A 649 -25.99 5.63 -16.91
N ARG A 650 -27.18 5.12 -16.60
CA ARG A 650 -27.58 3.74 -16.94
C ARG A 650 -27.62 3.50 -18.45
N LYS A 651 -28.14 4.46 -19.22
CA LYS A 651 -28.11 4.38 -20.70
C LYS A 651 -26.69 4.37 -21.26
N ALA A 652 -25.74 4.99 -20.56
CA ALA A 652 -24.32 4.97 -20.89
C ALA A 652 -23.59 3.72 -20.33
N GLY A 653 -24.31 2.78 -19.69
CA GLY A 653 -23.75 1.54 -19.15
C GLY A 653 -23.06 1.68 -17.80
N ALA A 654 -23.17 2.83 -17.12
CA ALA A 654 -22.57 3.02 -15.80
C ALA A 654 -23.31 2.21 -14.71
N ILE A 655 -22.58 1.85 -13.67
CA ILE A 655 -23.09 1.06 -12.54
C ILE A 655 -23.29 2.01 -11.37
N ILE A 656 -24.52 2.10 -10.84
CA ILE A 656 -24.76 2.85 -9.59
C ILE A 656 -24.23 2.00 -8.43
N LEU A 657 -23.08 2.40 -7.88
CA LEU A 657 -22.37 1.68 -6.83
C LEU A 657 -23.04 1.82 -5.47
N GLY A 658 -23.61 2.98 -5.17
CA GLY A 658 -24.07 3.30 -3.82
C GLY A 658 -24.49 4.76 -3.66
N LYS A 659 -24.81 5.14 -2.42
CA LYS A 659 -25.12 6.50 -2.00
C LYS A 659 -23.96 7.12 -1.24
N ALA A 660 -23.43 8.23 -1.75
CA ALA A 660 -22.46 9.05 -1.01
C ALA A 660 -23.15 9.87 0.08
N SER A 661 -22.48 10.03 1.22
CA SER A 661 -22.91 10.88 2.33
C SER A 661 -22.84 12.37 1.97
N LEU A 662 -23.42 13.22 2.82
CA LEU A 662 -23.62 14.64 2.60
C LEU A 662 -23.78 15.38 3.93
N SER A 663 -23.65 16.70 3.90
CA SER A 663 -24.29 17.54 4.93
C SER A 663 -25.80 17.35 4.81
N GLU A 664 -26.44 16.99 5.92
CA GLU A 664 -27.86 16.65 5.97
C GLU A 664 -28.74 17.71 5.31
N TRP A 665 -29.74 17.28 4.54
CA TRP A 665 -30.64 18.14 3.79
C TRP A 665 -29.92 19.16 2.90
N ALA A 666 -28.77 18.75 2.35
CA ALA A 666 -27.88 19.62 1.58
C ALA A 666 -27.45 20.88 2.36
N HIS A 667 -27.29 20.77 3.69
CA HIS A 667 -27.01 21.86 4.63
C HIS A 667 -28.17 22.86 4.81
N GLY A 668 -29.41 22.47 4.49
CA GLY A 668 -30.61 23.32 4.58
C GLY A 668 -31.47 23.14 5.83
N ARG A 669 -30.97 22.44 6.86
CA ARG A 669 -31.72 22.20 8.12
C ARG A 669 -31.43 23.26 9.18
N SER A 670 -30.16 23.57 9.38
CA SER A 670 -29.68 24.52 10.39
C SER A 670 -28.21 24.88 10.13
N PRO A 671 -27.81 26.15 10.31
CA PRO A 671 -26.41 26.56 10.19
C PRO A 671 -25.52 26.06 11.34
N LYS A 672 -26.10 25.47 12.40
CA LYS A 672 -25.34 24.91 13.53
C LYS A 672 -24.79 23.51 13.22
N ALA A 673 -25.33 22.83 12.22
CA ALA A 673 -24.85 21.51 11.83
C ALA A 673 -23.51 21.66 11.08
N PRO A 674 -22.43 20.97 11.50
CA PRO A 674 -21.17 21.04 10.78
C PRO A 674 -21.28 20.43 9.36
N SER A 675 -20.46 20.94 8.45
CA SER A 675 -20.33 20.39 7.10
C SER A 675 -19.92 18.92 7.15
N GLY A 676 -20.57 18.07 6.36
CA GLY A 676 -20.32 16.63 6.34
C GLY A 676 -21.04 15.81 7.39
N TRP A 677 -21.79 16.42 8.30
CA TRP A 677 -22.61 15.68 9.25
C TRP A 677 -24.00 15.38 8.68
N CYS A 678 -24.47 14.14 8.89
CA CYS A 678 -25.88 13.78 8.82
C CYS A 678 -26.25 12.69 9.83
N ALA A 679 -27.53 12.57 10.18
CA ALA A 679 -27.96 11.61 11.19
C ALA A 679 -27.64 10.16 10.78
N ARG A 680 -27.73 9.84 9.48
CA ARG A 680 -27.51 8.48 8.96
C ARG A 680 -26.08 7.95 9.08
N THR A 681 -25.07 8.81 9.02
CA THR A 681 -23.65 8.40 9.02
C THR A 681 -22.79 9.08 10.07
N GLY A 682 -23.29 10.12 10.74
CA GLY A 682 -22.50 10.99 11.59
C GLY A 682 -21.62 11.96 10.80
N GLN A 683 -20.63 12.55 11.48
CA GLN A 683 -19.67 13.50 10.90
C GLN A 683 -18.72 12.78 9.94
N ALA A 684 -18.68 13.22 8.68
CA ALA A 684 -17.68 12.81 7.71
C ALA A 684 -16.30 13.42 8.01
N VAL A 685 -15.23 12.70 7.65
CA VAL A 685 -13.84 13.06 7.98
C VAL A 685 -13.07 13.41 6.70
N ASN A 686 -12.35 14.53 6.71
CA ASN A 686 -11.49 14.91 5.59
C ASN A 686 -10.32 13.91 5.46
N PRO A 687 -10.08 13.31 4.28
CA PRO A 687 -9.08 12.26 4.10
C PRO A 687 -7.64 12.80 4.01
N TYR A 688 -7.40 14.11 4.07
CA TYR A 688 -6.04 14.66 4.11
C TYR A 688 -5.63 15.05 5.51
N VAL A 689 -6.56 15.65 6.27
CA VAL A 689 -6.32 16.09 7.65
C VAL A 689 -7.60 15.87 8.44
N GLU A 690 -7.60 14.92 9.38
CA GLU A 690 -8.80 14.46 10.10
C GLU A 690 -9.55 15.59 10.81
N SER A 691 -8.82 16.56 11.37
CA SER A 691 -9.40 17.69 12.10
C SER A 691 -9.96 18.81 11.20
N GLN A 692 -9.77 18.73 9.88
CA GLN A 692 -10.20 19.78 8.96
C GLN A 692 -11.63 19.57 8.51
N ASP A 693 -12.34 20.69 8.33
CA ASP A 693 -13.66 20.71 7.73
C ASP A 693 -13.56 20.20 6.28
N PRO A 694 -14.26 19.11 5.90
CA PRO A 694 -14.28 18.61 4.52
C PRO A 694 -15.13 19.49 3.58
N CYS A 695 -15.76 20.54 4.10
CA CYS A 695 -16.79 21.35 3.48
C CYS A 695 -18.01 20.53 3.02
N GLY A 696 -19.02 21.18 2.48
CA GLY A 696 -20.27 20.54 2.08
C GLY A 696 -21.09 21.39 1.12
N SER A 697 -22.24 20.89 0.67
CA SER A 697 -22.92 19.69 1.17
C SER A 697 -22.60 18.38 0.47
N SER A 698 -21.92 18.36 -0.68
CA SER A 698 -21.53 17.12 -1.38
C SER A 698 -20.29 16.45 -0.80
N THR A 699 -20.24 16.39 0.53
CA THR A 699 -19.07 16.01 1.31
C THR A 699 -18.63 14.57 1.04
N GLY A 700 -19.54 13.61 1.18
CA GLY A 700 -19.22 12.20 0.91
C GLY A 700 -18.86 11.96 -0.55
N SER A 701 -19.45 12.71 -1.50
CA SER A 701 -19.09 12.65 -2.92
C SER A 701 -17.62 13.05 -3.14
N ALA A 702 -17.15 14.12 -2.49
CA ALA A 702 -15.75 14.55 -2.59
C ALA A 702 -14.78 13.61 -1.86
N ILE A 703 -15.09 13.23 -0.62
CA ILE A 703 -14.25 12.32 0.17
C ILE A 703 -14.12 10.95 -0.52
N SER A 704 -15.23 10.40 -1.04
CA SER A 704 -15.22 9.08 -1.69
C SER A 704 -14.33 9.03 -2.93
N VAL A 705 -14.31 10.09 -3.72
CA VAL A 705 -13.42 10.20 -4.88
C VAL A 705 -11.99 10.44 -4.42
N ALA A 706 -11.77 11.35 -3.47
CA ALA A 706 -10.45 11.65 -2.95
C ALA A 706 -9.75 10.40 -2.38
N ALA A 707 -10.48 9.58 -1.63
CA ALA A 707 -9.98 8.42 -0.88
C ALA A 707 -10.12 7.07 -1.62
N ASN A 708 -10.36 7.07 -2.93
CA ASN A 708 -10.48 5.83 -3.74
C ASN A 708 -11.64 4.89 -3.34
N LEU A 709 -12.73 5.43 -2.81
CA LEU A 709 -13.98 4.68 -2.58
C LEU A 709 -14.85 4.57 -3.84
N ALA A 710 -14.63 5.45 -4.82
CA ALA A 710 -15.19 5.37 -6.17
C ALA A 710 -14.29 6.10 -7.18
N ALA A 711 -14.38 5.74 -8.47
CA ALA A 711 -13.71 6.49 -9.54
C ALA A 711 -14.36 7.86 -9.76
N ILE A 712 -15.69 7.87 -9.74
CA ILE A 712 -16.55 9.01 -10.01
C ILE A 712 -17.60 9.08 -8.91
N SER A 713 -17.95 10.30 -8.51
CA SER A 713 -19.19 10.55 -7.79
C SER A 713 -19.99 11.68 -8.43
N LEU A 714 -21.28 11.71 -8.14
CA LEU A 714 -22.16 12.83 -8.40
C LEU A 714 -22.51 13.53 -7.08
N GLY A 715 -22.61 14.85 -7.12
CA GLY A 715 -23.16 15.66 -6.04
C GLY A 715 -24.23 16.63 -6.54
N THR A 716 -24.64 17.54 -5.66
CA THR A 716 -25.61 18.61 -5.96
C THR A 716 -25.11 19.94 -5.42
N GLU A 717 -25.41 21.05 -6.10
CA GLU A 717 -25.04 22.39 -5.64
C GLU A 717 -26.17 23.41 -5.74
N THR A 718 -26.50 24.02 -4.61
CA THR A 718 -27.24 25.29 -4.54
C THR A 718 -26.25 26.45 -4.64
N ASP A 719 -25.44 26.65 -3.59
CA ASP A 719 -24.28 27.53 -3.56
C ASP A 719 -23.08 26.78 -2.95
N GLY A 720 -21.98 26.68 -3.69
CA GLY A 720 -20.69 26.13 -3.24
C GLY A 720 -20.67 24.65 -2.88
N SER A 721 -21.83 23.98 -2.83
CA SER A 721 -21.99 22.61 -2.35
C SER A 721 -21.30 21.53 -3.19
N ILE A 722 -20.67 21.88 -4.31
CA ILE A 722 -19.74 21.05 -5.08
C ILE A 722 -18.37 21.68 -5.08
N LEU A 723 -18.28 22.96 -5.43
CA LEU A 723 -17.01 23.67 -5.53
C LEU A 723 -16.24 23.61 -4.21
N CYS A 724 -16.90 23.89 -3.08
CA CYS A 724 -16.26 23.90 -1.76
C CYS A 724 -15.72 22.53 -1.33
N PRO A 725 -16.53 21.45 -1.23
CA PRO A 725 -15.97 20.15 -0.87
C PRO A 725 -14.93 19.64 -1.87
N SER A 726 -15.04 19.99 -3.16
CA SER A 726 -13.96 19.68 -4.12
C SER A 726 -12.64 20.37 -3.79
N SER A 727 -12.70 21.63 -3.33
CA SER A 727 -11.53 22.41 -2.90
C SER A 727 -10.80 21.77 -1.72
N PHE A 728 -11.57 21.46 -0.67
CA PHE A 728 -11.05 21.01 0.63
C PHE A 728 -10.64 19.52 0.63
N ASN A 729 -11.04 18.75 -0.39
CA ASN A 729 -10.69 17.34 -0.53
C ASN A 729 -9.81 17.07 -1.77
N SER A 730 -9.18 18.11 -2.33
CA SER A 730 -8.23 18.00 -3.44
C SER A 730 -8.79 17.28 -4.69
N VAL A 731 -10.06 17.47 -5.02
CA VAL A 731 -10.70 16.86 -6.21
C VAL A 731 -11.24 17.93 -7.15
N VAL A 732 -11.54 17.54 -8.39
CA VAL A 732 -12.19 18.40 -9.38
C VAL A 732 -13.69 18.36 -9.16
N GLY A 733 -14.32 19.54 -9.22
CA GLY A 733 -15.77 19.69 -9.18
C GLY A 733 -16.23 20.64 -10.27
N ILE A 734 -17.23 20.25 -11.04
CA ILE A 734 -17.83 21.12 -12.08
C ILE A 734 -19.23 21.50 -11.63
N LYS A 735 -19.47 22.79 -11.47
CA LYS A 735 -20.81 23.39 -11.46
C LYS A 735 -21.13 23.82 -12.90
N PRO A 736 -22.09 23.21 -13.60
CA PRO A 736 -22.48 23.64 -14.93
C PRO A 736 -23.44 24.83 -14.88
N THR A 737 -23.70 25.45 -16.02
CA THR A 737 -24.79 26.41 -16.21
C THR A 737 -26.10 25.78 -15.74
N VAL A 738 -26.84 26.50 -14.90
CA VAL A 738 -28.13 26.01 -14.37
C VAL A 738 -29.05 25.63 -15.53
N GLY A 739 -29.55 24.40 -15.48
CA GLY A 739 -30.37 23.77 -16.51
C GLY A 739 -29.60 22.82 -17.44
N LEU A 740 -28.28 22.80 -17.48
CA LEU A 740 -27.57 21.78 -18.27
C LEU A 740 -27.79 20.37 -17.72
N THR A 741 -27.97 20.26 -16.40
CA THR A 741 -28.41 19.06 -15.68
C THR A 741 -29.58 19.43 -14.76
N ALA A 742 -30.27 18.44 -14.21
CA ALA A 742 -31.30 18.62 -13.20
C ALA A 742 -30.68 18.80 -11.80
N GLU A 743 -29.66 19.67 -11.70
CA GLU A 743 -28.89 20.04 -10.49
C GLU A 743 -27.78 19.07 -10.04
N GLU A 744 -27.67 17.88 -10.63
CA GLU A 744 -26.59 16.93 -10.30
C GLU A 744 -25.37 17.08 -11.19
N VAL A 745 -24.18 16.95 -10.61
CA VAL A 745 -22.93 17.36 -11.27
C VAL A 745 -21.73 16.48 -10.86
N PRO A 746 -20.67 16.40 -11.70
CA PRO A 746 -19.56 15.47 -11.45
C PRO A 746 -18.55 16.00 -10.44
N ILE A 747 -18.11 15.11 -9.56
CA ILE A 747 -16.90 15.24 -8.75
C ILE A 747 -15.96 14.08 -9.12
N CYS A 748 -14.73 14.42 -9.52
CA CYS A 748 -13.75 13.46 -10.05
C CYS A 748 -12.33 13.85 -9.61
N ARG A 749 -11.36 12.95 -9.76
CA ARG A 749 -9.95 13.30 -9.47
C ARG A 749 -9.33 14.19 -10.54
N THR A 750 -9.79 14.05 -11.77
CA THR A 750 -9.24 14.74 -12.94
C THR A 750 -10.29 15.55 -13.69
N VAL A 751 -9.85 16.61 -14.39
CA VAL A 751 -10.71 17.41 -15.27
C VAL A 751 -11.22 16.57 -16.45
N SER A 752 -10.40 15.64 -16.95
CA SER A 752 -10.80 14.71 -18.01
C SER A 752 -11.97 13.81 -17.59
N ASP A 753 -11.90 13.21 -16.40
CA ASP A 753 -12.97 12.35 -15.90
C ASP A 753 -14.26 13.14 -15.67
N ALA A 754 -14.15 14.35 -15.12
CA ALA A 754 -15.31 15.23 -14.94
C ALA A 754 -15.97 15.60 -16.28
N ALA A 755 -15.19 15.84 -17.34
CA ALA A 755 -15.70 16.11 -18.68
C ALA A 755 -16.40 14.88 -19.30
N TYR A 756 -15.85 13.67 -19.13
CA TYR A 756 -16.50 12.43 -19.57
C TYR A 756 -17.87 12.22 -18.93
N VAL A 757 -17.97 12.52 -17.63
CA VAL A 757 -19.23 12.41 -16.90
C VAL A 757 -20.21 13.49 -17.34
N LEU A 758 -19.73 14.74 -17.47
CA LEU A 758 -20.55 15.86 -17.91
C LEU A 758 -21.23 15.56 -19.25
N ASP A 759 -20.49 15.03 -20.24
CA ASP A 759 -21.02 14.65 -21.55
C ASP A 759 -22.19 13.68 -21.50
N VAL A 760 -22.21 12.78 -20.50
CA VAL A 760 -23.28 11.80 -20.34
C VAL A 760 -24.50 12.42 -19.64
N ILE A 761 -24.27 13.24 -18.62
CA ILE A 761 -25.36 13.69 -17.74
C ILE A 761 -26.08 14.94 -18.26
N VAL A 762 -25.46 15.73 -19.15
CA VAL A 762 -26.10 16.95 -19.67
C VAL A 762 -27.24 16.68 -20.66
N GLY A 763 -28.21 17.58 -20.68
CA GLY A 763 -29.22 17.71 -21.72
C GLY A 763 -30.64 17.63 -21.22
N TYR A 764 -31.56 17.79 -22.17
CA TYR A 764 -32.99 17.87 -21.91
C TYR A 764 -33.54 16.74 -21.03
N ASP A 765 -34.16 17.11 -19.91
CA ASP A 765 -35.01 16.22 -19.11
C ASP A 765 -36.46 16.66 -19.26
N ARG A 766 -37.32 15.74 -19.72
CA ARG A 766 -38.75 16.02 -19.87
C ARG A 766 -39.46 16.33 -18.54
N HIS A 767 -38.91 15.87 -17.43
CA HIS A 767 -39.46 16.10 -16.10
C HIS A 767 -38.91 17.36 -15.43
N ASP A 768 -37.91 17.98 -16.05
CA ASP A 768 -37.43 19.33 -15.74
C ASP A 768 -37.26 20.12 -17.06
N ALA A 769 -38.32 20.12 -17.85
CA ALA A 769 -38.28 20.69 -19.20
C ALA A 769 -38.06 22.21 -19.17
N VAL A 770 -38.46 22.87 -18.07
CA VAL A 770 -38.35 24.32 -17.89
C VAL A 770 -36.89 24.72 -17.76
N ALA A 771 -36.12 24.07 -16.89
CA ALA A 771 -34.70 24.41 -16.73
C ALA A 771 -33.86 23.88 -17.91
N THR A 772 -34.13 22.66 -18.37
CA THR A 772 -33.19 21.96 -19.26
C THR A 772 -33.31 22.27 -20.73
N ARG A 773 -34.47 22.74 -21.20
CA ARG A 773 -34.69 23.03 -22.63
C ARG A 773 -33.82 24.18 -23.12
N GLU A 774 -33.86 25.32 -22.41
CA GLU A 774 -33.10 26.50 -22.81
C GLU A 774 -31.61 26.33 -22.61
N ALA A 775 -31.19 25.65 -21.55
CA ALA A 775 -29.78 25.43 -21.29
C ALA A 775 -29.13 24.43 -22.25
N SER A 776 -29.88 23.48 -22.81
CA SER A 776 -29.36 22.48 -23.76
C SER A 776 -28.69 23.09 -24.99
N LYS A 777 -29.01 24.34 -25.36
CA LYS A 777 -28.33 25.06 -26.47
C LYS A 777 -26.85 25.35 -26.20
N TYR A 778 -26.44 25.30 -24.94
CA TYR A 778 -25.04 25.49 -24.53
C TYR A 778 -24.22 24.20 -24.59
N ILE A 779 -24.84 23.05 -24.86
CA ILE A 779 -24.12 21.80 -25.06
C ILE A 779 -23.40 21.88 -26.41
N PRO A 780 -22.06 21.80 -26.44
CA PRO A 780 -21.32 21.91 -27.68
C PRO A 780 -21.57 20.70 -28.58
N ASN A 781 -21.62 20.95 -29.89
CA ASN A 781 -21.65 19.87 -30.87
C ASN A 781 -20.39 19.01 -30.73
N GLY A 782 -20.56 17.71 -30.49
CA GLY A 782 -19.45 16.77 -30.25
C GLY A 782 -19.02 16.63 -28.79
N GLY A 783 -19.70 17.28 -27.84
CA GLY A 783 -19.45 17.11 -26.40
C GLY A 783 -18.31 17.96 -25.85
N TYR A 784 -18.05 17.85 -24.56
CA TYR A 784 -17.09 18.63 -23.78
C TYR A 784 -15.68 18.06 -23.84
N VAL A 785 -15.51 16.76 -24.12
CA VAL A 785 -14.20 16.09 -24.19
C VAL A 785 -13.26 16.73 -25.20
N GLN A 786 -13.77 17.29 -26.30
CA GLN A 786 -12.97 17.97 -27.33
C GLN A 786 -12.22 19.23 -26.83
N PHE A 787 -12.56 19.71 -25.63
CA PHE A 787 -11.98 20.88 -25.00
C PHE A 787 -10.87 20.54 -23.99
N LEU A 788 -10.48 19.27 -23.86
CA LEU A 788 -9.34 18.83 -23.04
C LEU A 788 -8.01 19.13 -23.76
N LYS A 789 -7.57 20.39 -23.72
CA LYS A 789 -6.34 20.88 -24.38
C LYS A 789 -5.22 21.16 -23.37
N PRO A 790 -4.07 20.46 -23.42
CA PRO A 790 -2.96 20.69 -22.48
C PRO A 790 -2.41 22.12 -22.52
N ASP A 791 -2.48 22.78 -23.68
CA ASP A 791 -2.10 24.19 -23.86
C ASP A 791 -3.29 25.16 -23.68
N GLY A 792 -4.36 24.70 -23.03
CA GLY A 792 -5.63 25.42 -22.86
C GLY A 792 -5.54 26.73 -22.08
N LEU A 793 -4.39 27.04 -21.47
CA LEU A 793 -4.10 28.34 -20.84
C LEU A 793 -3.65 29.42 -21.82
N ARG A 794 -3.10 29.04 -22.99
CA ARG A 794 -2.44 29.96 -23.91
C ARG A 794 -3.41 31.02 -24.44
N GLY A 795 -3.09 32.28 -24.17
CA GLY A 795 -3.88 33.43 -24.61
C GLY A 795 -5.18 33.65 -23.86
N LYS A 796 -5.49 32.83 -22.84
CA LYS A 796 -6.71 32.99 -22.03
C LYS A 796 -6.57 34.22 -21.14
N ARG A 797 -7.58 35.08 -21.12
CA ARG A 797 -7.63 36.28 -20.28
C ARG A 797 -8.33 35.96 -18.98
N LEU A 798 -7.57 35.85 -17.90
CA LEU A 798 -8.08 35.40 -16.61
C LEU A 798 -8.08 36.57 -15.62
N GLY A 799 -9.25 36.87 -15.06
CA GLY A 799 -9.41 37.99 -14.13
C GLY A 799 -9.11 37.58 -12.70
N ILE A 800 -8.32 38.37 -11.97
CA ILE A 800 -8.04 38.15 -10.55
C ILE A 800 -8.65 39.29 -9.74
N SER A 801 -9.67 38.97 -8.94
CA SER A 801 -10.38 39.99 -8.17
C SER A 801 -9.61 40.41 -6.92
N ASN A 802 -9.59 41.71 -6.64
CA ASN A 802 -9.02 42.30 -5.41
C ASN A 802 -9.98 42.29 -4.21
N TYR A 803 -11.27 42.11 -4.45
CA TYR A 803 -12.32 42.35 -3.46
C TYR A 803 -13.50 41.45 -3.73
N LEU A 804 -13.51 40.32 -3.05
CA LEU A 804 -14.72 39.64 -2.60
C LEU A 804 -14.31 38.71 -1.46
N TYR A 805 -14.28 39.15 -0.20
CA TYR A 805 -13.64 38.43 0.93
C TYR A 805 -12.11 38.17 0.83
N PHE A 806 -11.50 38.49 -0.33
CA PHE A 806 -10.07 38.30 -0.66
C PHE A 806 -9.34 39.59 -0.98
N GLY A 807 -9.36 40.53 -0.03
CA GLY A 807 -8.11 41.27 0.15
C GLY A 807 -7.13 40.23 0.67
N PHE A 808 -6.07 39.91 -0.07
CA PHE A 808 -4.87 39.53 0.66
C PHE A 808 -4.48 40.79 1.42
N PRO A 809 -4.54 40.85 2.77
CA PRO A 809 -3.57 41.68 3.45
C PRO A 809 -2.23 41.44 2.75
N LYS A 810 -1.51 42.50 2.37
CA LYS A 810 -0.09 42.32 2.09
C LYS A 810 0.44 41.57 3.32
N ASN A 811 0.82 40.29 3.14
CA ASN A 811 1.25 39.32 4.16
C ASN A 811 0.19 38.35 4.77
N SER A 812 -0.96 38.09 4.14
CA SER A 812 -1.82 36.97 4.59
C SER A 812 -1.30 35.60 4.13
N GLY A 813 -1.54 34.54 4.90
CA GLY A 813 -1.15 33.17 4.53
C GLY A 813 -1.71 32.75 3.15
N ILE A 814 -2.94 33.13 2.83
CA ILE A 814 -3.58 32.78 1.54
C ILE A 814 -2.85 33.42 0.35
N SER A 815 -2.31 34.66 0.50
CA SER A 815 -1.53 35.29 -0.58
C SER A 815 -0.29 34.49 -0.92
N GLN A 816 0.31 33.88 0.09
CA GLN A 816 1.49 33.04 -0.09
C GLN A 816 1.11 31.73 -0.79
N LEU A 817 0.01 31.09 -0.38
CA LEU A 817 -0.49 29.85 -0.99
C LEU A 817 -0.81 30.00 -2.49
N PHE A 818 -1.33 31.17 -2.89
CA PHE A 818 -1.77 31.40 -4.27
C PHE A 818 -0.70 31.97 -5.21
N LYS A 819 0.51 32.29 -4.72
CA LYS A 819 1.61 32.74 -5.59
C LYS A 819 1.93 31.71 -6.67
N GLN A 820 2.12 30.46 -6.27
CA GLN A 820 2.52 29.39 -7.19
C GLN A 820 1.42 29.07 -8.24
N PRO A 821 0.15 28.85 -7.87
CA PRO A 821 -0.93 28.69 -8.87
C PRO A 821 -1.02 29.83 -9.89
N LEU A 822 -0.92 31.08 -9.43
CA LEU A 822 -0.95 32.23 -10.34
C LEU A 822 0.28 32.28 -11.25
N GLN A 823 1.44 31.88 -10.76
CA GLN A 823 2.64 31.74 -11.58
C GLN A 823 2.46 30.65 -12.65
N THR A 824 1.90 29.49 -12.30
CA THR A 824 1.58 28.42 -13.25
C THR A 824 0.66 28.92 -14.37
N LEU A 825 -0.37 29.72 -14.04
CA LEU A 825 -1.25 30.31 -15.06
C LEU A 825 -0.47 31.22 -16.02
N ARG A 826 0.41 32.09 -15.52
CA ARG A 826 1.25 32.96 -16.36
C ARG A 826 2.19 32.15 -17.25
N GLN A 827 2.84 31.13 -16.69
CA GLN A 827 3.77 30.25 -17.42
C GLN A 827 3.06 29.44 -18.52
N GLY A 828 1.80 29.03 -18.28
CA GLY A 828 0.95 28.41 -19.29
C GLY A 828 0.47 29.37 -20.41
N GLY A 829 0.87 30.64 -20.36
CA GLY A 829 0.54 31.64 -21.37
C GLY A 829 -0.79 32.36 -21.16
N ALA A 830 -1.38 32.26 -19.97
CA ALA A 830 -2.58 33.04 -19.63
C ALA A 830 -2.22 34.51 -19.34
N ILE A 831 -3.09 35.40 -19.79
CA ILE A 831 -3.02 36.84 -19.52
C ILE A 831 -3.80 37.11 -18.25
N LEU A 832 -3.09 37.33 -17.13
CA LEU A 832 -3.73 37.66 -15.86
C LEU A 832 -4.07 39.15 -15.81
N VAL A 833 -5.35 39.44 -15.62
CA VAL A 833 -5.87 40.80 -15.43
C VAL A 833 -6.05 40.99 -13.93
N ASP A 834 -5.01 41.54 -13.31
CA ASP A 834 -4.96 41.80 -11.88
C ASP A 834 -5.88 42.97 -11.49
N HIS A 835 -6.24 43.00 -10.21
CA HIS A 835 -6.91 44.13 -9.57
C HIS A 835 -8.31 44.50 -10.06
N ILE A 836 -9.06 43.52 -10.57
CA ILE A 836 -10.43 43.76 -11.01
C ILE A 836 -11.40 43.86 -9.82
N LYS A 837 -12.31 44.83 -9.87
CA LYS A 837 -13.37 45.02 -8.87
C LYS A 837 -14.72 44.70 -9.49
N ILE A 838 -15.52 43.87 -8.81
CA ILE A 838 -16.92 43.66 -9.19
C ILE A 838 -17.71 44.92 -8.85
N PRO A 839 -18.33 45.59 -9.84
CA PRO A 839 -19.20 46.75 -9.57
C PRO A 839 -20.32 46.36 -8.59
N ASN A 840 -20.64 47.25 -7.64
CA ASN A 840 -21.68 47.06 -6.61
C ASN A 840 -21.44 45.90 -5.62
N TYR A 841 -20.19 45.49 -5.38
CA TYR A 841 -19.85 44.38 -4.50
C TYR A 841 -20.50 44.43 -3.09
N GLU A 842 -20.49 45.56 -2.38
CA GLU A 842 -21.09 45.59 -1.03
C GLU A 842 -22.61 45.40 -1.08
N THR A 843 -23.28 45.93 -2.10
CA THR A 843 -24.71 45.68 -2.35
C THR A 843 -24.98 44.23 -2.73
N ILE A 844 -24.07 43.64 -3.51
CA ILE A 844 -24.07 42.22 -3.88
C ILE A 844 -23.91 41.39 -2.60
N LYS A 845 -22.87 41.59 -1.79
CA LYS A 845 -22.64 40.90 -0.52
C LYS A 845 -23.86 40.97 0.42
N ASP A 846 -24.32 42.16 0.77
CA ASP A 846 -25.42 42.33 1.73
C ASP A 846 -26.77 41.83 1.18
N SER A 847 -27.04 42.05 -0.11
CA SER A 847 -28.28 41.56 -0.76
C SER A 847 -28.22 40.09 -1.16
N MET A 848 -27.04 39.50 -1.28
CA MET A 848 -26.86 38.08 -1.60
C MET A 848 -27.16 37.24 -0.39
N PHE A 849 -26.50 37.47 0.75
CA PHE A 849 -26.78 36.68 1.95
C PHE A 849 -28.23 36.83 2.42
N ILE A 850 -28.80 38.04 2.37
CA ILE A 850 -30.18 38.26 2.81
C ILE A 850 -31.19 37.81 1.74
N GLY A 851 -30.95 38.13 0.47
CA GLY A 851 -31.88 37.83 -0.62
C GLY A 851 -31.91 36.35 -1.00
N GLU A 852 -30.77 35.67 -0.98
CA GLU A 852 -30.65 34.24 -1.19
C GLU A 852 -31.32 33.47 -0.06
N GLN A 853 -31.05 33.83 1.21
CA GLN A 853 -31.72 33.21 2.35
C GLN A 853 -33.24 33.36 2.28
N ILE A 854 -33.75 34.57 1.95
CA ILE A 854 -35.19 34.81 1.79
C ILE A 854 -35.78 33.90 0.69
N ALA A 855 -35.14 33.85 -0.48
CA ALA A 855 -35.61 33.03 -1.59
C ALA A 855 -35.57 31.52 -1.25
N MET A 856 -34.45 31.04 -0.72
CA MET A 856 -34.26 29.64 -0.34
C MET A 856 -35.24 29.20 0.75
N THR A 857 -35.46 30.03 1.77
CA THR A 857 -36.38 29.72 2.87
C THR A 857 -37.81 29.52 2.38
N ALA A 858 -38.26 30.34 1.42
CA ALA A 858 -39.59 30.20 0.82
C ALA A 858 -39.69 29.03 -0.18
N GLU A 859 -38.66 28.81 -1.00
CA GLU A 859 -38.63 27.71 -1.98
C GLU A 859 -38.49 26.33 -1.31
N LEU A 860 -37.72 26.22 -0.23
CA LEU A 860 -37.48 24.96 0.47
C LEU A 860 -38.78 24.27 0.87
N LYS A 861 -39.70 24.98 1.56
CA LYS A 861 -41.01 24.44 1.94
C LYS A 861 -41.81 23.98 0.72
N LEU A 862 -41.88 24.79 -0.32
CA LEU A 862 -42.68 24.50 -1.52
C LEU A 862 -42.14 23.26 -2.24
N SER A 863 -40.84 23.26 -2.55
CA SER A 863 -40.17 22.21 -3.30
C SER A 863 -40.14 20.91 -2.53
N LEU A 864 -39.81 20.94 -1.23
CA LEU A 864 -39.78 19.75 -0.40
C LEU A 864 -41.18 19.15 -0.22
N ASN A 865 -42.21 19.96 0.07
CA ASN A 865 -43.58 19.47 0.17
C ASN A 865 -44.06 18.85 -1.15
N ALA A 866 -43.74 19.46 -2.30
CA ALA A 866 -44.07 18.91 -3.61
C ALA A 866 -43.38 17.56 -3.84
N TYR A 867 -42.09 17.46 -3.51
CA TYR A 867 -41.32 16.22 -3.62
C TYR A 867 -41.89 15.10 -2.73
N LEU A 868 -42.13 15.37 -1.44
CA LEU A 868 -42.63 14.38 -0.47
C LEU A 868 -44.03 13.85 -0.83
N LYS A 869 -44.90 14.72 -1.36
CA LYS A 869 -46.20 14.32 -1.90
C LYS A 869 -46.05 13.39 -3.11
N GLY A 870 -45.01 13.57 -3.91
CA GLY A 870 -44.72 12.76 -5.09
C GLY A 870 -44.09 11.38 -4.81
N LEU A 871 -43.64 11.12 -3.58
CA LEU A 871 -43.11 9.80 -3.20
C LEU A 871 -44.21 8.73 -3.25
N ILE A 872 -43.87 7.50 -3.63
CA ILE A 872 -44.84 6.40 -3.65
C ILE A 872 -45.25 6.08 -2.22
N THR A 873 -44.27 5.80 -1.37
CA THR A 873 -44.41 5.62 0.08
C THR A 873 -43.38 6.48 0.79
N SER A 874 -43.73 7.03 1.93
CA SER A 874 -42.78 7.75 2.80
C SER A 874 -43.36 7.86 4.22
N PRO A 875 -42.51 7.83 5.27
CA PRO A 875 -42.93 8.12 6.63
C PRO A 875 -43.43 9.56 6.84
N VAL A 876 -43.01 10.49 5.97
CA VAL A 876 -43.30 11.92 6.04
C VAL A 876 -43.84 12.42 4.70
N ARG A 877 -44.80 13.36 4.70
CA ARG A 877 -45.43 13.89 3.48
C ARG A 877 -45.31 15.40 3.34
N SER A 878 -44.72 16.06 4.32
CA SER A 878 -44.50 17.50 4.36
C SER A 878 -43.30 17.87 5.25
N LEU A 879 -42.83 19.11 5.12
CA LEU A 879 -41.85 19.73 6.02
C LEU A 879 -42.34 19.73 7.48
N ALA A 880 -43.64 19.99 7.69
CA ALA A 880 -44.25 19.87 9.01
C ALA A 880 -44.14 18.46 9.60
N ASP A 881 -44.31 17.41 8.78
CA ASP A 881 -44.12 16.02 9.22
C ASP A 881 -42.66 15.73 9.57
N ILE A 882 -41.70 16.28 8.82
CA ILE A 882 -40.27 16.16 9.12
C ILE A 882 -39.95 16.85 10.45
N ILE A 883 -40.43 18.08 10.67
CA ILE A 883 -40.25 18.80 11.94
C ILE A 883 -40.84 17.99 13.10
N ALA A 884 -42.03 17.42 12.93
CA ALA A 884 -42.67 16.57 13.92
C ALA A 884 -41.88 15.29 14.18
N PHE A 885 -41.37 14.63 13.13
CA PHE A 885 -40.49 13.47 13.23
C PHE A 885 -39.23 13.81 14.02
N ASN A 886 -38.55 14.88 13.65
CA ASN A 886 -37.34 15.36 14.28
C ASN A 886 -37.55 15.65 15.77
N ASN A 887 -38.66 16.31 16.13
CA ASN A 887 -39.01 16.57 17.53
C ASN A 887 -39.24 15.26 18.31
N LYS A 888 -39.91 14.29 17.68
CA LYS A 888 -40.18 12.97 18.28
C LYS A 888 -38.90 12.14 18.45
N PHE A 889 -37.98 12.22 17.50
CA PHE A 889 -36.72 11.48 17.46
C PHE A 889 -35.52 12.42 17.63
N SER A 890 -35.62 13.34 18.59
CA SER A 890 -34.67 14.44 18.79
C SER A 890 -33.22 13.96 18.99
N ASP A 891 -33.03 12.86 19.72
CA ASP A 891 -31.69 12.30 19.96
C ASP A 891 -31.09 11.70 18.69
N LEU A 892 -31.92 11.05 17.86
CA LEU A 892 -31.50 10.39 16.62
C LEU A 892 -31.06 11.42 15.56
N GLU A 893 -31.82 12.50 15.42
CA GLU A 893 -31.54 13.60 14.49
C GLU A 893 -30.64 14.68 15.10
N LYS A 894 -30.18 14.50 16.36
CA LYS A 894 -29.38 15.46 17.12
C LYS A 894 -29.95 16.89 17.16
N ILE A 895 -31.27 17.02 17.34
CA ILE A 895 -31.95 18.32 17.37
C ILE A 895 -31.47 19.18 18.54
N GLY A 896 -31.16 18.58 19.69
CA GLY A 896 -30.58 19.31 20.84
C GLY A 896 -29.20 19.93 20.56
N GLU A 897 -28.41 19.33 19.67
CA GLU A 897 -27.05 19.80 19.35
C GLU A 897 -27.05 20.78 18.16
N TYR A 898 -27.75 20.43 17.08
CA TYR A 898 -27.67 21.17 15.82
C TYR A 898 -28.95 21.91 15.44
N GLY A 899 -30.08 21.67 16.11
CA GLY A 899 -31.34 22.36 15.83
C GLY A 899 -31.94 22.06 14.45
N GLN A 900 -32.96 22.84 14.09
CA GLN A 900 -33.67 22.79 12.80
C GLN A 900 -34.26 24.17 12.47
N ASP A 901 -33.49 25.23 12.75
CA ASP A 901 -33.94 26.62 12.70
C ASP A 901 -34.42 27.03 11.29
N ASP A 902 -33.71 26.61 10.24
CA ASP A 902 -34.08 26.93 8.85
C ASP A 902 -35.38 26.23 8.43
N PHE A 903 -35.61 24.99 8.91
CA PHE A 903 -36.89 24.30 8.70
C PHE A 903 -38.05 25.01 9.39
N LEU A 904 -37.84 25.48 10.62
CA LEU A 904 -38.85 26.23 11.36
C LEU A 904 -39.14 27.60 10.72
N GLU A 905 -38.14 28.26 10.15
CA GLU A 905 -38.32 29.50 9.40
C GLU A 905 -39.04 29.24 8.07
N SER A 906 -38.62 28.22 7.33
CA SER A 906 -39.21 27.81 6.06
C SER A 906 -40.68 27.42 6.23
N GLU A 907 -41.03 26.69 7.30
CA GLU A 907 -42.41 26.29 7.57
C GLU A 907 -43.33 27.49 7.87
N LYS A 908 -42.80 28.63 8.36
CA LYS A 908 -43.58 29.86 8.57
C LYS A 908 -43.89 30.61 7.28
N THR A 909 -43.21 30.29 6.18
CA THR A 909 -43.42 30.98 4.91
C THR A 909 -44.74 30.57 4.25
N ASN A 910 -45.29 31.52 3.46
CA ASN A 910 -46.46 31.30 2.61
C ASN A 910 -46.08 31.07 1.12
N GLY A 911 -44.80 30.76 0.85
CA GLY A 911 -44.25 30.64 -0.50
C GLY A 911 -43.74 31.97 -1.09
N ILE A 912 -43.64 32.05 -2.42
CA ILE A 912 -43.03 33.18 -3.13
C ILE A 912 -44.00 34.37 -3.24
N GLY A 913 -43.85 35.34 -2.34
CA GLY A 913 -44.59 36.59 -2.29
C GLY A 913 -43.81 37.79 -2.84
N GLU A 914 -44.24 39.00 -2.48
CA GLU A 914 -43.60 40.24 -2.96
C GLU A 914 -42.18 40.44 -2.41
N LEU A 915 -41.92 40.00 -1.18
CA LEU A 915 -40.59 40.07 -0.57
C LEU A 915 -39.59 39.18 -1.32
N GLU A 916 -39.98 37.93 -1.58
CA GLU A 916 -39.17 36.92 -2.26
C GLU A 916 -38.94 37.30 -3.73
N LYS A 917 -39.97 37.77 -4.43
CA LYS A 917 -39.82 38.30 -5.80
C LYS A 917 -38.87 39.49 -5.86
N LYS A 918 -38.92 40.39 -4.88
CA LYS A 918 -38.00 41.53 -4.79
C LYS A 918 -36.57 41.06 -4.53
N ALA A 919 -36.39 40.06 -3.66
CA ALA A 919 -35.10 39.43 -3.43
C ALA A 919 -34.54 38.81 -4.72
N LEU A 920 -35.31 37.96 -5.42
CA LEU A 920 -34.94 37.36 -6.71
C LEU A 920 -34.60 38.41 -7.79
N LEU A 921 -35.36 39.51 -7.85
CA LEU A 921 -35.08 40.61 -8.78
C LEU A 921 -33.77 41.32 -8.44
N ASN A 922 -33.48 41.53 -7.15
CA ASN A 922 -32.24 42.13 -6.69
C ASN A 922 -31.04 41.22 -7.00
N LEU A 923 -31.16 39.91 -6.76
CA LEU A 923 -30.16 38.91 -7.13
C LEU A 923 -29.89 38.90 -8.64
N THR A 924 -30.94 38.95 -9.46
CA THR A 924 -30.83 39.06 -10.92
C THR A 924 -30.08 40.32 -11.35
N ARG A 925 -30.39 41.47 -10.73
CA ARG A 925 -29.71 42.74 -10.99
C ARG A 925 -28.25 42.71 -10.55
N ALA A 926 -27.97 42.13 -9.38
CA ALA A 926 -26.63 41.93 -8.85
C ALA A 926 -25.75 41.14 -9.82
N SER A 927 -26.29 40.04 -10.35
CA SER A 927 -25.61 39.21 -11.35
C SER A 927 -25.28 39.99 -12.63
N LYS A 928 -26.31 40.62 -13.23
CA LYS A 928 -26.22 41.34 -14.51
C LYS A 928 -25.30 42.56 -14.45
N TYR A 929 -25.43 43.39 -13.41
CA TYR A 929 -24.68 44.63 -13.29
C TYR A 929 -23.33 44.47 -12.56
N GLY A 930 -23.12 43.35 -11.88
CA GLY A 930 -21.88 42.96 -11.23
C GLY A 930 -21.03 42.06 -12.13
N PHE A 931 -21.23 40.74 -12.01
CA PHE A 931 -20.35 39.73 -12.63
C PHE A 931 -20.39 39.72 -14.16
N GLU A 932 -21.56 39.78 -14.79
CA GLU A 932 -21.62 39.82 -16.27
C GLU A 932 -20.91 41.06 -16.82
N ARG A 933 -21.15 42.21 -16.19
CA ARG A 933 -20.53 43.48 -16.56
C ARG A 933 -19.01 43.43 -16.38
N LEU A 934 -18.52 42.81 -15.30
CA LEU A 934 -17.10 42.59 -15.06
C LEU A 934 -16.47 41.77 -16.19
N MET A 935 -17.04 40.59 -16.47
CA MET A 935 -16.55 39.67 -17.49
C MET A 935 -16.49 40.36 -18.86
N GLY A 936 -17.54 41.09 -19.24
CA GLY A 936 -17.60 41.84 -20.49
C GLY A 936 -16.63 43.03 -20.54
N LYS A 937 -16.57 43.84 -19.48
CA LYS A 937 -15.71 45.05 -19.42
C LYS A 937 -14.23 44.72 -19.62
N TYR A 938 -13.76 43.64 -18.99
CA TYR A 938 -12.35 43.24 -19.04
C TYR A 938 -12.05 42.18 -20.11
N LYS A 939 -13.07 41.75 -20.87
CA LYS A 939 -12.99 40.69 -21.89
C LYS A 939 -12.36 39.42 -21.32
N LEU A 940 -12.89 38.96 -20.19
CA LEU A 940 -12.35 37.82 -19.46
C LEU A 940 -12.92 36.52 -20.03
N ASP A 941 -12.06 35.50 -20.09
CA ASP A 941 -12.46 34.12 -20.37
C ASP A 941 -12.93 33.41 -19.09
N ALA A 942 -12.32 33.73 -17.95
CA ALA A 942 -12.75 33.27 -16.63
C ALA A 942 -12.36 34.27 -15.52
N LEU A 943 -13.12 34.27 -14.44
CA LEU A 943 -12.73 34.81 -13.14
C LEU A 943 -11.99 33.72 -12.36
N VAL A 944 -10.86 34.06 -11.76
CA VAL A 944 -10.06 33.18 -10.91
C VAL A 944 -10.25 33.59 -9.46
N THR A 945 -10.64 32.65 -8.60
CA THR A 945 -10.80 32.87 -7.16
C THR A 945 -10.12 31.77 -6.35
N PRO A 946 -9.57 32.09 -5.16
CA PRO A 946 -9.09 31.08 -4.23
C PRO A 946 -10.25 30.23 -3.71
N PHE A 947 -9.97 28.95 -3.42
CA PHE A 947 -10.97 28.01 -2.93
C PHE A 947 -12.28 28.08 -3.76
N ALA A 948 -13.44 27.95 -3.11
CA ALA A 948 -14.77 28.09 -3.72
C ALA A 948 -15.37 29.51 -3.57
N GLN A 949 -14.52 30.52 -3.40
CA GLN A 949 -14.98 31.84 -2.96
C GLN A 949 -15.82 32.61 -3.98
N GLY A 950 -15.69 32.25 -5.26
CA GLY A 950 -16.55 32.74 -6.32
C GLY A 950 -17.94 32.10 -6.34
N SER A 951 -18.20 31.04 -5.56
CA SER A 951 -19.43 30.24 -5.69
C SER A 951 -20.72 31.04 -5.55
N PRO A 952 -20.86 32.01 -4.61
CA PRO A 952 -22.14 32.70 -4.43
C PRO A 952 -22.54 33.50 -5.68
N VAL A 953 -21.54 34.15 -6.30
CA VAL A 953 -21.74 34.92 -7.54
C VAL A 953 -22.11 34.00 -8.71
N LEU A 954 -21.50 32.81 -8.77
CA LEU A 954 -21.79 31.83 -9.81
C LEU A 954 -23.17 31.18 -9.61
N ALA A 955 -23.57 30.92 -8.37
CA ALA A 955 -24.84 30.32 -7.99
C ALA A 955 -26.02 31.19 -8.42
N ILE A 956 -26.05 32.45 -7.98
CA ILE A 956 -27.13 33.38 -8.28
C ILE A 956 -27.32 33.62 -9.77
N GLY A 957 -26.20 33.76 -10.49
CA GLY A 957 -26.24 33.98 -11.92
C GLY A 957 -26.55 32.73 -12.73
N GLY A 958 -26.58 31.56 -12.09
CA GLY A 958 -26.65 30.25 -12.72
C GLY A 958 -25.50 30.00 -13.70
N TYR A 959 -24.33 30.51 -13.35
CA TYR A 959 -23.11 30.44 -14.15
C TYR A 959 -22.30 29.18 -13.82
N PRO A 960 -21.46 28.72 -14.77
CA PRO A 960 -20.60 27.59 -14.53
C PRO A 960 -19.34 27.98 -13.73
N GLY A 961 -18.86 27.02 -12.95
CA GLY A 961 -17.60 27.08 -12.21
C GLY A 961 -16.89 25.73 -12.22
N ILE A 962 -15.56 25.75 -12.27
CA ILE A 962 -14.75 24.53 -12.13
C ILE A 962 -13.71 24.76 -11.05
N ILE A 963 -13.65 23.85 -10.07
CA ILE A 963 -12.54 23.78 -9.14
C ILE A 963 -11.52 22.75 -9.59
N VAL A 964 -10.24 23.10 -9.46
CA VAL A 964 -9.10 22.22 -9.69
C VAL A 964 -8.18 22.26 -8.47
N PRO A 965 -7.58 21.14 -8.04
CA PRO A 965 -6.58 21.15 -6.97
C PRO A 965 -5.44 22.14 -7.26
N ALA A 966 -5.07 22.95 -6.28
CA ALA A 966 -4.07 24.02 -6.43
C ALA A 966 -2.86 23.86 -5.49
N GLY A 967 -3.01 23.09 -4.41
CA GLY A 967 -1.92 22.75 -3.50
C GLY A 967 -2.40 22.29 -2.13
N TYR A 968 -1.47 22.32 -1.17
CA TYR A 968 -1.67 21.99 0.23
C TYR A 968 -1.02 23.08 1.08
N ASP A 969 -1.66 23.49 2.18
CA ASP A 969 -1.04 24.39 3.14
C ASP A 969 0.05 23.69 3.98
N GLU A 970 0.70 24.42 4.89
CA GLU A 970 1.76 23.88 5.75
C GLU A 970 1.29 22.72 6.65
N GLY A 971 -0.01 22.67 6.97
CA GLY A 971 -0.64 21.61 7.75
C GLY A 971 -1.10 20.42 6.91
N GLY A 972 -0.90 20.46 5.59
CA GLY A 972 -1.36 19.42 4.66
C GLY A 972 -2.82 19.57 4.22
N THR A 973 -3.51 20.65 4.60
CA THR A 973 -4.91 20.90 4.20
C THR A 973 -4.98 21.24 2.72
N PRO A 974 -5.80 20.55 1.91
CA PRO A 974 -5.92 20.86 0.50
C PRO A 974 -6.57 22.23 0.25
N TYR A 975 -6.15 22.88 -0.82
CA TYR A 975 -6.86 24.01 -1.39
C TYR A 975 -6.95 23.91 -2.92
N GLY A 976 -8.08 24.35 -3.46
CA GLY A 976 -8.35 24.41 -4.89
C GLY A 976 -8.37 25.83 -5.44
N ILE A 977 -8.24 25.94 -6.76
CA ILE A 977 -8.43 27.17 -7.53
C ILE A 977 -9.75 27.06 -8.31
N CYS A 978 -10.60 28.09 -8.22
CA CYS A 978 -11.88 28.12 -8.92
C CYS A 978 -11.80 29.01 -10.16
N PHE A 979 -12.27 28.49 -11.29
CA PHE A 979 -12.47 29.20 -12.55
C PHE A 979 -13.97 29.37 -12.80
N GLY A 980 -14.47 30.59 -12.70
CA GLY A 980 -15.87 30.95 -12.96
C GLY A 980 -16.04 31.63 -14.31
N GLY A 981 -17.11 31.34 -15.04
CA GLY A 981 -17.37 31.93 -16.36
C GLY A 981 -18.83 32.35 -16.55
N LEU A 982 -19.22 32.75 -17.75
CA LEU A 982 -20.62 33.10 -18.06
C LEU A 982 -21.40 31.86 -18.52
N ARG A 983 -22.73 31.97 -18.63
CA ARG A 983 -23.57 30.86 -19.12
C ARG A 983 -23.06 30.33 -20.45
N GLY A 984 -22.87 29.01 -20.55
CA GLY A 984 -22.35 28.34 -21.73
C GLY A 984 -20.82 28.40 -21.90
N SER A 985 -20.07 28.89 -20.92
CA SER A 985 -18.60 28.95 -20.99
C SER A 985 -17.90 27.66 -20.54
N GLU A 986 -18.63 26.58 -20.24
CA GLU A 986 -18.05 25.29 -19.84
C GLU A 986 -16.95 24.82 -20.80
N PRO A 987 -17.08 24.93 -22.14
CA PRO A 987 -16.00 24.57 -23.05
C PRO A 987 -14.69 25.31 -22.75
N LYS A 988 -14.78 26.62 -22.50
CA LYS A 988 -13.61 27.46 -22.19
C LYS A 988 -13.07 27.15 -20.79
N LEU A 989 -13.95 26.96 -19.81
CA LEU A 989 -13.55 26.62 -18.45
C LEU A 989 -12.86 25.26 -18.39
N ILE A 990 -13.31 24.27 -19.16
CA ILE A 990 -12.67 22.96 -19.28
C ILE A 990 -11.28 23.09 -19.92
N GLU A 991 -11.12 23.89 -20.98
CA GLU A 991 -9.79 24.18 -21.55
C GLU A 991 -8.84 24.79 -20.50
N ILE A 992 -9.32 25.79 -19.75
CA ILE A 992 -8.53 26.48 -18.73
C ILE A 992 -8.18 25.52 -17.59
N ALA A 993 -9.16 24.81 -17.05
CA ALA A 993 -9.01 23.89 -15.93
C ALA A 993 -8.07 22.74 -16.27
N TYR A 994 -8.23 22.14 -17.45
CA TYR A 994 -7.36 21.05 -17.89
C TYR A 994 -5.95 21.55 -18.19
N GLY A 995 -5.80 22.71 -18.84
CA GLY A 995 -4.48 23.32 -19.05
C GLY A 995 -3.76 23.62 -17.73
N PHE A 996 -4.48 24.10 -16.71
CA PHE A 996 -3.93 24.31 -15.37
C PHE A 996 -3.58 23.00 -14.66
N GLU A 997 -4.46 22.01 -14.70
CA GLU A 997 -4.20 20.67 -14.13
C GLU A 997 -2.94 20.04 -14.73
N GLN A 998 -2.81 20.06 -16.06
CA GLN A 998 -1.66 19.49 -16.76
C GLN A 998 -0.36 20.25 -16.49
N ALA A 999 -0.43 21.57 -16.31
CA ALA A 999 0.73 22.40 -15.98
C ALA A 999 1.16 22.29 -14.51
N SER A 1000 0.22 22.01 -13.60
CA SER A 1000 0.47 22.00 -12.15
C SER A 1000 0.76 20.60 -11.61
N LYS A 1001 -0.05 19.60 -11.98
CA LYS A 1001 0.00 18.21 -11.48
C LYS A 1001 0.14 18.10 -9.95
N VAL A 1002 -0.51 19.02 -9.23
CA VAL A 1002 -0.32 19.20 -7.78
C VAL A 1002 -1.11 18.23 -6.92
N ARG A 1003 -2.20 17.63 -7.43
CA ARG A 1003 -3.01 16.67 -6.68
C ARG A 1003 -2.16 15.47 -6.28
N LYS A 1004 -2.23 15.11 -5.01
CA LYS A 1004 -1.68 13.89 -4.43
C LYS A 1004 -2.80 13.05 -3.80
N PRO A 1005 -2.69 11.71 -3.79
CA PRO A 1005 -3.62 10.87 -3.03
C PRO A 1005 -3.53 11.19 -1.53
N PRO A 1006 -4.64 11.06 -0.77
CA PRO A 1006 -4.62 11.25 0.68
C PRO A 1006 -3.73 10.22 1.39
N SER A 1007 -3.00 10.66 2.41
CA SER A 1007 -2.14 9.81 3.26
C SER A 1007 -2.87 9.19 4.45
N PHE A 1008 -4.20 9.32 4.51
CA PHE A 1008 -5.03 8.85 5.61
C PHE A 1008 -4.89 7.35 5.85
N LYS A 1009 -4.45 7.01 7.07
CA LYS A 1009 -4.34 5.64 7.60
C LYS A 1009 -5.35 5.52 8.76
N PRO A 1010 -6.42 4.71 8.60
CA PRO A 1010 -7.44 4.49 9.63
C PRO A 1010 -6.88 4.01 10.97
#